data_AF-A0A941RZE9-F1
#
_entry.id   AF-A0A941RZE9-F1
#
_cell.length_a   1.000
_cell.length_b   1.000
_cell.length_c   1.000
_cell.angle_alpha   90.00
_cell.angle_beta   90.00
_cell.angle_gamma   90.00
#
_symmetry.space_group_name_H-M   'P 1'
#
loop_
_entity.id
_entity.type
_entity.pdbx_description
1 polymer ?
#
loop_
_entity_poly.entity_id
_entity_poly.type
_entity_poly.pdbx_seq_one_letter_code
_entity_poly.pdbx_strand_id
1 'polypeptide(L)'
;MLDSRTHLSPSPQPAATAGRFRRWVLASLALAVIFAPAATWAQLPQARLNAVFPTGGQRGTAFDLTLAGGTDLDEASQLFFSHPGITAVQKTQMVDGQPQPIANTFTVTIAGDVPVGIYDVRARSLFGLSNPRAFTVGDRKELNEVEPNNTADKPMAVELNTVINGRSDGGADLDWFKFSAKAGQRIILELKSKALDSRMEGALEIYNVAGTTSGRRLAHRRTLGSVEPVLDFTVPADGDYLVKVYDFLFTGSAEYFYRLALHTGPHIDYVLPTSGLPNTTAEYTVYGRNLPGGQPSTVKADDGKTLEQLKVAIALPADPSLYEPGEPAIPAAAGVDGITWTLASPAGTSNPVTIFFASGPAGLEQEPNDTPDKAQKITVPADISGQFQARRDVDLFQFDAKAGDVFWIDVFGQRNHSPADPVLIVDQVKKNDKGEETLTRITALDDTATNIGATLFNTTTDDPVFRFAAPGEGTFRITLRDRAFESRGAPHLTYRLSIHKESPDFRIVAIPAVPSSDPNAQAGQWDLGIRKGDNAQITVMAFRNDGFTGVIDVTAEGLPAGVTTAGASIGPTQTSATLVLTATEQAADWHGPIRIIGKGRLEDPALVKAVTDQETAKRGVAAQISALDKAVLTATEALKQATEKAAAAKTALDGDANNDAKKKAKADADAAVTKATEEVNKANAAKAAGDKKLADLNTAIAAAATARDQAARDVTRVARAGTIVWPGNPGAQQAAQSRLARSLTLCVMKETAPYQLATDNVKFSVNQGSQILLPFRLAKRAGFDNNVTITFVAPPANLQVENKPINKGAADGLYRLYVANNVAPGTYSILAQTQTQVSYSRNPEAAALAAKQKEAADKSAAEAAEAAKKAAEAKAVADKKATDTAAEAKKAADAKVAADKLATETAAAAKAAADAKVTTDKAATDADAAAKAAVDAAAKAKEALDKDPNNDGLKKAKADADALVTKTADEAKKAAEAKAVADKKVTDTAATAKTAADAKAVADKAAADTDALAKKAVEEKTAADKLAAETDQKSKAAAAAKAAADKKATDTANASKPNNVNTFFPAAALTITVKPAPGTLALAPANNGAVKRGTNLEVKATITRTNGFAGPVTLSLPLPPGVAGLSAAPVTIPADKNEGVLVITAGGDATIGQLPNMVVRASMEFNGPAAIDQPVAINVTE
;
A
#
# COMPACT_ATOMS: atom_id res chain seq x y z
N MET A 1 2.49 -4.60 -65.22
CA MET A 1 3.77 -4.80 -65.93
C MET A 1 4.74 -5.34 -64.90
N LEU A 2 4.89 -6.68 -64.87
CA LEU A 2 6.08 -7.43 -65.33
C LEU A 2 7.29 -7.14 -64.43
N ASP A 3 8.03 -8.07 -63.85
CA ASP A 3 8.02 -9.54 -63.79
C ASP A 3 9.18 -9.91 -62.84
N SER A 4 9.06 -10.97 -62.04
CA SER A 4 10.07 -12.04 -61.93
C SER A 4 9.90 -12.93 -60.66
N ARG A 5 9.28 -14.11 -60.92
CA ARG A 5 9.77 -15.48 -60.60
C ARG A 5 10.12 -15.82 -59.13
N THR A 6 9.76 -16.95 -58.53
CA THR A 6 9.26 -18.25 -58.99
C THR A 6 8.89 -19.10 -57.77
N HIS A 7 7.90 -19.97 -57.95
CA HIS A 7 7.43 -21.03 -57.03
C HIS A 7 8.49 -22.08 -56.67
N LEU A 8 8.34 -22.69 -55.48
CA LEU A 8 8.44 -24.16 -55.29
C LEU A 8 7.61 -24.60 -54.06
N SER A 9 6.94 -25.73 -54.23
CA SER A 9 5.75 -26.24 -53.54
C SER A 9 5.95 -26.77 -52.11
N PRO A 10 4.86 -26.88 -51.31
CA PRO A 10 4.79 -27.77 -50.15
C PRO A 10 4.17 -29.12 -50.54
N SER A 11 4.66 -30.21 -49.97
CA SER A 11 4.03 -31.54 -50.01
C SER A 11 4.32 -32.28 -48.70
N PRO A 12 3.61 -33.38 -48.36
CA PRO A 12 2.33 -33.30 -47.63
C PRO A 12 2.35 -34.15 -46.35
N GLN A 13 1.58 -33.78 -45.33
CA GLN A 13 1.18 -34.74 -44.29
C GLN A 13 -0.10 -35.47 -44.74
N PRO A 14 -0.18 -36.81 -44.62
CA PRO A 14 -1.36 -37.54 -45.02
C PRO A 14 -2.45 -37.48 -43.93
N ALA A 15 -3.69 -37.36 -44.40
CA ALA A 15 -4.90 -37.54 -43.61
C ALA A 15 -5.21 -39.02 -43.41
N ALA A 16 -5.72 -39.38 -42.23
CA ALA A 16 -6.64 -40.50 -42.08
C ALA A 16 -7.56 -40.28 -40.87
N THR A 17 -8.80 -39.90 -41.19
CA THR A 17 -9.98 -40.01 -40.33
C THR A 17 -10.32 -41.47 -40.03
N ALA A 18 -10.62 -41.76 -38.76
CA ALA A 18 -11.81 -42.49 -38.27
C ALA A 18 -11.50 -43.38 -37.05
N GLY A 19 -12.27 -43.20 -35.98
CA GLY A 19 -12.23 -44.11 -34.84
C GLY A 19 -12.79 -43.51 -33.55
N ARG A 20 -14.12 -43.37 -33.47
CA ARG A 20 -14.81 -43.24 -32.18
C ARG A 20 -14.38 -44.40 -31.30
N PHE A 21 -13.71 -44.15 -30.17
CA PHE A 21 -13.83 -44.87 -28.88
C PHE A 21 -12.72 -44.39 -27.94
N ARG A 22 -13.06 -44.16 -26.67
CA ARG A 22 -12.23 -43.69 -25.53
C ARG A 22 -12.27 -42.18 -25.22
N ARG A 23 -13.49 -41.73 -24.86
CA ARG A 23 -13.66 -40.88 -23.68
C ARG A 23 -13.19 -41.68 -22.45
N TRP A 24 -12.66 -41.00 -21.43
CA TRP A 24 -12.07 -41.55 -20.20
C TRP A 24 -10.62 -42.04 -20.36
N VAL A 25 -9.66 -41.12 -20.15
CA VAL A 25 -8.29 -41.30 -19.59
C VAL A 25 -7.42 -40.03 -19.81
N LEU A 26 -7.80 -39.12 -20.71
CA LEU A 26 -7.09 -37.82 -20.92
C LEU A 26 -7.61 -36.65 -20.06
N ALA A 27 -8.51 -36.90 -19.09
CA ALA A 27 -8.97 -35.88 -18.14
C ALA A 27 -8.08 -35.74 -16.90
N SER A 28 -7.06 -36.59 -16.74
CA SER A 28 -6.23 -36.65 -15.52
C SER A 28 -4.83 -36.04 -15.67
N LEU A 29 -4.37 -35.73 -16.89
CA LEU A 29 -3.06 -35.09 -17.14
C LEU A 29 -3.13 -33.63 -17.63
N ALA A 30 -4.32 -33.12 -17.97
CA ALA A 30 -4.53 -31.70 -18.27
C ALA A 30 -4.93 -30.87 -17.03
N LEU A 31 -5.18 -31.53 -15.89
CA LEU A 31 -5.57 -30.89 -14.62
C LEU A 31 -4.38 -30.65 -13.66
N ALA A 32 -3.15 -30.97 -14.08
CA ALA A 32 -1.94 -30.92 -13.23
C ALA A 32 -0.88 -29.88 -13.66
N VAL A 33 -1.17 -29.00 -14.63
CA VAL A 33 -0.21 -27.98 -15.13
C VAL A 33 -0.74 -26.53 -15.07
N ILE A 34 -1.93 -26.27 -14.49
CA ILE A 34 -2.45 -24.89 -14.28
C ILE A 34 -2.63 -24.55 -12.79
N PHE A 35 -1.83 -25.14 -11.92
CA PHE A 35 -1.54 -24.59 -10.59
C PHE A 35 -0.05 -24.77 -10.33
N ALA A 36 0.79 -24.03 -11.07
CA ALA A 36 2.03 -23.60 -10.45
C ALA A 36 1.60 -22.62 -9.36
N PRO A 37 1.73 -22.93 -8.05
CA PRO A 37 1.62 -21.88 -7.07
C PRO A 37 2.62 -20.82 -7.50
N ALA A 38 2.14 -19.60 -7.78
CA ALA A 38 3.03 -18.44 -7.74
C ALA A 38 3.81 -18.61 -6.44
N ALA A 39 5.14 -18.70 -6.53
CA ALA A 39 5.98 -18.85 -5.35
C ALA A 39 5.65 -17.67 -4.45
N THR A 40 4.79 -17.90 -3.46
CA THR A 40 4.47 -16.90 -2.45
C THR A 40 5.77 -16.77 -1.68
N TRP A 41 6.47 -15.67 -1.91
CA TRP A 41 7.59 -15.25 -1.10
C TRP A 41 7.03 -15.13 0.31
N ALA A 42 7.18 -16.19 1.11
CA ALA A 42 6.65 -16.22 2.46
C ALA A 42 7.52 -15.29 3.31
N GLN A 43 7.22 -14.00 3.27
CA GLN A 43 7.78 -12.95 4.13
C GLN A 43 6.82 -12.71 5.29
N LEU A 44 7.30 -12.10 6.37
CA LEU A 44 6.43 -11.61 7.44
C LEU A 44 5.33 -10.70 6.87
N PRO A 45 4.09 -10.82 7.38
CA PRO A 45 2.97 -10.07 6.83
C PRO A 45 3.15 -8.57 7.02
N GLN A 46 2.68 -7.82 6.03
CA GLN A 46 2.59 -6.36 6.06
C GLN A 46 1.35 -5.93 5.29
N ALA A 47 0.58 -5.02 5.88
CA ALA A 47 -0.64 -4.50 5.28
C ALA A 47 -0.42 -3.99 3.85
N ARG A 48 -1.26 -4.44 2.91
CA ARG A 48 -1.28 -3.96 1.53
C ARG A 48 -2.71 -3.69 1.10
N LEU A 49 -2.93 -2.50 0.55
CA LEU A 49 -4.23 -2.02 0.11
C LEU A 49 -4.21 -1.92 -1.41
N ASN A 50 -5.15 -2.59 -2.08
CA ASN A 50 -5.24 -2.58 -3.54
C ASN A 50 -6.31 -1.62 -4.05
N ALA A 51 -7.43 -1.50 -3.33
CA ALA A 51 -8.51 -0.59 -3.69
C ALA A 51 -9.28 -0.13 -2.46
N VAL A 52 -9.92 1.02 -2.60
CA VAL A 52 -11.02 1.46 -1.74
C VAL A 52 -12.24 1.73 -2.60
N PHE A 53 -13.43 1.53 -2.05
CA PHE A 53 -14.67 1.84 -2.76
C PHE A 53 -15.70 2.53 -1.84
N PRO A 54 -16.23 3.71 -2.21
CA PRO A 54 -15.89 4.47 -3.42
C PRO A 54 -14.46 5.03 -3.38
N THR A 55 -13.94 5.43 -4.55
CA THR A 55 -12.57 5.94 -4.74
C THR A 55 -12.44 7.43 -4.47
N GLY A 56 -13.46 8.03 -3.87
CA GLY A 56 -13.50 9.43 -3.51
C GLY A 56 -14.89 9.87 -3.05
N GLY A 57 -15.08 11.17 -2.86
CA GLY A 57 -16.34 11.75 -2.41
C GLY A 57 -16.44 13.26 -2.58
N GLN A 58 -17.67 13.76 -2.45
CA GLN A 58 -17.94 15.20 -2.45
C GLN A 58 -17.49 15.84 -1.14
N ARG A 59 -16.75 16.96 -1.21
CA ARG A 59 -16.41 17.76 -0.02
C ARG A 59 -17.67 18.20 0.73
N GLY A 60 -17.60 18.22 2.06
CA GLY A 60 -18.73 18.54 2.93
C GLY A 60 -19.71 17.37 3.17
N THR A 61 -19.37 16.15 2.74
CA THR A 61 -20.24 14.96 2.91
C THR A 61 -19.59 13.87 3.75
N ALA A 62 -20.43 12.94 4.22
CA ALA A 62 -20.00 11.72 4.87
C ALA A 62 -20.66 10.50 4.20
N PHE A 63 -19.91 9.41 4.03
CA PHE A 63 -20.36 8.19 3.35
C PHE A 63 -19.54 6.99 3.82
N ASP A 64 -20.04 5.79 3.55
CA ASP A 64 -19.31 4.56 3.86
C ASP A 64 -18.35 4.18 2.74
N LEU A 65 -17.13 3.85 3.14
CA LEU A 65 -16.06 3.36 2.30
C LEU A 65 -15.65 1.97 2.77
N THR A 66 -15.41 1.10 1.80
CA THR A 66 -14.98 -0.28 2.00
C THR A 66 -13.57 -0.50 1.44
N LEU A 67 -12.77 -1.32 2.14
CA LEU A 67 -11.46 -1.77 1.64
C LEU A 67 -11.65 -3.01 0.76
N ALA A 68 -11.04 -3.02 -0.43
CA ALA A 68 -11.18 -4.11 -1.39
C ALA A 68 -9.83 -4.57 -1.96
N GLY A 69 -9.77 -5.87 -2.30
CA GLY A 69 -8.63 -6.49 -3.00
C GLY A 69 -7.30 -6.53 -2.24
N GLY A 70 -7.24 -6.06 -0.99
CA GLY A 70 -5.99 -5.99 -0.21
C GLY A 70 -5.59 -7.31 0.43
N THR A 71 -4.36 -7.35 0.94
CA THR A 71 -3.78 -8.50 1.67
C THR A 71 -3.22 -8.04 3.00
N ASP A 72 -3.25 -8.92 4.01
CA ASP A 72 -2.71 -8.60 5.34
C ASP A 72 -3.41 -7.42 6.04
N LEU A 73 -4.72 -7.29 5.81
CA LEU A 73 -5.60 -6.25 6.40
C LEU A 73 -6.35 -6.73 7.64
N ASP A 74 -5.89 -7.80 8.29
CA ASP A 74 -6.48 -8.36 9.50
C ASP A 74 -6.63 -7.27 10.57
N GLU A 75 -7.85 -7.12 11.11
CA GLU A 75 -8.16 -6.09 12.11
C GLU A 75 -7.88 -4.66 11.64
N ALA A 76 -8.09 -4.37 10.34
CA ALA A 76 -8.12 -3.01 9.84
C ALA A 76 -9.10 -2.15 10.65
N SER A 77 -8.59 -1.11 11.30
CA SER A 77 -9.32 -0.35 12.33
C SER A 77 -9.27 1.17 12.14
N GLN A 78 -8.38 1.67 11.27
CA GLN A 78 -8.26 3.10 10.99
C GLN A 78 -7.89 3.35 9.53
N LEU A 79 -8.34 4.49 8.98
CA LEU A 79 -7.86 5.03 7.70
C LEU A 79 -7.13 6.35 7.94
N PHE A 80 -6.05 6.56 7.17
CA PHE A 80 -5.24 7.77 7.20
C PHE A 80 -5.24 8.41 5.83
N PHE A 81 -5.53 9.71 5.79
CA PHE A 81 -5.53 10.49 4.57
C PHE A 81 -4.40 11.50 4.58
N SER A 82 -3.86 11.82 3.41
CA SER A 82 -2.83 12.86 3.26
C SER A 82 -3.29 14.28 3.59
N HIS A 83 -4.60 14.50 3.78
CA HIS A 83 -5.16 15.79 4.19
C HIS A 83 -5.96 15.65 5.49
N PRO A 84 -5.71 16.49 6.51
CA PRO A 84 -6.34 16.35 7.84
C PRO A 84 -7.85 16.61 7.85
N GLY A 85 -8.37 17.33 6.85
CA GLY A 85 -9.81 17.54 6.67
C GLY A 85 -10.58 16.33 6.13
N ILE A 86 -9.90 15.20 5.86
CA ILE A 86 -10.53 13.93 5.49
C ILE A 86 -10.33 12.97 6.66
N THR A 87 -11.43 12.54 7.27
CA THR A 87 -11.41 11.70 8.47
C THR A 87 -12.24 10.45 8.26
N ALA A 88 -11.98 9.40 9.04
CA ALA A 88 -12.74 8.16 8.99
C ALA A 88 -12.92 7.55 10.37
N VAL A 89 -14.11 6.99 10.60
CA VAL A 89 -14.42 6.20 11.79
C VAL A 89 -14.83 4.80 11.35
N GLN A 90 -14.32 3.77 12.02
CA GLN A 90 -14.71 2.40 11.72
C GLN A 90 -16.22 2.23 11.96
N LYS A 91 -16.93 1.74 10.94
CA LYS A 91 -18.38 1.56 11.03
C LYS A 91 -18.68 0.41 11.99
N THR A 92 -19.71 0.57 12.83
CA THR A 92 -20.15 -0.46 13.77
C THR A 92 -21.58 -0.90 13.49
N GLN A 93 -21.92 -2.11 13.92
CA GLN A 93 -23.26 -2.68 13.92
C GLN A 93 -23.58 -3.22 15.31
N MET A 94 -24.86 -3.19 15.70
CA MET A 94 -25.29 -3.76 16.98
C MET A 94 -25.51 -5.26 16.82
N VAL A 95 -24.74 -6.07 17.54
CA VAL A 95 -24.91 -7.52 17.65
C VAL A 95 -25.12 -7.84 19.12
N ASP A 96 -26.25 -8.46 19.47
CA ASP A 96 -26.65 -8.77 20.85
C ASP A 96 -26.59 -7.55 21.82
N GLY A 97 -26.91 -6.37 21.30
CA GLY A 97 -26.92 -5.11 22.08
C GLY A 97 -25.53 -4.48 22.30
N GLN A 98 -24.47 -5.03 21.72
CA GLN A 98 -23.11 -4.49 21.78
C GLN A 98 -22.65 -3.98 20.40
N PRO A 99 -21.99 -2.80 20.32
CA PRO A 99 -21.42 -2.32 19.06
C PRO A 99 -20.22 -3.20 18.66
N GLN A 100 -20.31 -3.80 17.48
CA GLN A 100 -19.25 -4.60 16.86
C GLN A 100 -18.78 -3.93 15.56
N PRO A 101 -17.47 -3.86 15.28
CA PRO A 101 -16.98 -3.33 14.02
C PRO A 101 -17.47 -4.12 12.82
N ILE A 102 -17.87 -3.41 11.76
CA ILE A 102 -18.06 -4.00 10.44
C ILE A 102 -16.69 -4.06 9.78
N ALA A 103 -16.22 -5.28 9.49
CA ALA A 103 -14.91 -5.50 8.91
C ALA A 103 -14.71 -4.67 7.64
N ASN A 104 -13.53 -4.05 7.51
CA ASN A 104 -13.11 -3.29 6.33
C ASN A 104 -14.05 -2.14 5.90
N THR A 105 -14.94 -1.67 6.77
CA THR A 105 -15.92 -0.63 6.46
C THR A 105 -15.74 0.58 7.39
N PHE A 106 -15.69 1.77 6.79
CA PHE A 106 -15.42 3.03 7.48
C PHE A 106 -16.38 4.10 7.01
N THR A 107 -16.93 4.88 7.93
CA THR A 107 -17.64 6.11 7.58
C THR A 107 -16.62 7.22 7.44
N VAL A 108 -16.39 7.66 6.20
CA VAL A 108 -15.47 8.74 5.82
C VAL A 108 -16.22 10.06 5.85
N THR A 109 -15.60 11.12 6.35
CA THR A 109 -16.12 12.49 6.33
C THR A 109 -15.09 13.41 5.69
N ILE A 110 -15.52 14.16 4.66
CA ILE A 110 -14.68 15.16 3.97
C ILE A 110 -15.18 16.55 4.38
N ALA A 111 -14.32 17.38 4.97
CA ALA A 111 -14.67 18.76 5.31
C ALA A 111 -14.95 19.61 4.05
N GLY A 112 -15.81 20.63 4.17
CA GLY A 112 -16.26 21.43 3.02
C GLY A 112 -15.20 22.35 2.42
N ASP A 113 -14.14 22.64 3.16
CA ASP A 113 -13.00 23.47 2.77
C ASP A 113 -11.82 22.66 2.20
N VAL A 114 -11.90 21.33 2.18
CA VAL A 114 -10.90 20.49 1.52
C VAL A 114 -10.86 20.85 0.02
N PRO A 115 -9.68 21.22 -0.53
CA PRO A 115 -9.55 21.50 -1.95
C PRO A 115 -9.96 20.31 -2.82
N VAL A 116 -10.48 20.60 -4.01
CA VAL A 116 -10.74 19.56 -5.03
C VAL A 116 -9.39 19.02 -5.51
N GLY A 117 -9.25 17.70 -5.58
CA GLY A 117 -7.99 17.07 -5.99
C GLY A 117 -7.89 15.61 -5.59
N ILE A 118 -6.71 15.02 -5.85
CA ILE A 118 -6.42 13.63 -5.51
C ILE A 118 -5.47 13.59 -4.29
N TYR A 119 -5.88 12.82 -3.29
CA TYR A 119 -5.21 12.59 -2.02
C TYR A 119 -4.81 11.12 -1.89
N ASP A 120 -3.93 10.78 -0.95
CA ASP A 120 -3.66 9.38 -0.60
C ASP A 120 -4.51 8.93 0.60
N VAL A 121 -4.99 7.69 0.55
CA VAL A 121 -5.58 6.93 1.67
C VAL A 121 -4.73 5.70 2.00
N ARG A 122 -4.60 5.38 3.28
CA ARG A 122 -3.93 4.18 3.81
C ARG A 122 -4.80 3.52 4.86
N ALA A 123 -4.72 2.20 4.98
CA ALA A 123 -5.37 1.44 6.05
C ALA A 123 -4.35 0.99 7.09
N ARG A 124 -4.69 1.12 8.38
CA ARG A 124 -3.93 0.53 9.49
C ARG A 124 -4.60 -0.75 9.94
N SER A 125 -3.83 -1.83 9.94
CA SER A 125 -4.22 -3.16 10.37
C SER A 125 -3.29 -3.66 11.48
N LEU A 126 -3.48 -4.90 11.91
CA LEU A 126 -2.55 -5.59 12.81
C LEU A 126 -1.10 -5.60 12.27
N PHE A 127 -0.94 -5.63 10.95
CA PHE A 127 0.35 -5.73 10.26
C PHE A 127 0.86 -4.39 9.76
N GLY A 128 0.55 -3.32 10.51
CA GLY A 128 1.03 -1.97 10.25
C GLY A 128 0.16 -1.18 9.29
N LEU A 129 0.78 -0.22 8.61
CA LEU A 129 0.12 0.67 7.65
C LEU A 129 0.30 0.15 6.23
N SER A 130 -0.75 0.29 5.41
CA SER A 130 -0.70 -0.09 4.01
C SER A 130 0.05 0.92 3.14
N ASN A 131 0.45 0.49 1.94
CA ASN A 131 0.77 1.38 0.83
C ASN A 131 -0.38 2.38 0.57
N PRO A 132 -0.09 3.56 0.01
CA PRO A 132 -1.12 4.55 -0.28
C PRO A 132 -1.92 4.14 -1.53
N ARG A 133 -3.19 4.55 -1.57
CA ARG A 133 -4.03 4.54 -2.76
C ARG A 133 -4.63 5.92 -3.00
N ALA A 134 -4.84 6.26 -4.26
CA ALA A 134 -5.49 7.51 -4.63
C ALA A 134 -6.95 7.56 -4.10
N PHE A 135 -7.34 8.73 -3.60
CA PHE A 135 -8.66 9.06 -3.11
C PHE A 135 -9.03 10.46 -3.57
N THR A 136 -10.11 10.60 -4.34
CA THR A 136 -10.49 11.87 -4.96
C THR A 136 -11.45 12.66 -4.09
N VAL A 137 -11.24 13.97 -3.98
CA VAL A 137 -12.22 14.91 -3.43
C VAL A 137 -12.77 15.76 -4.56
N GLY A 138 -14.08 15.74 -4.75
CA GLY A 138 -14.81 16.55 -5.72
C GLY A 138 -15.76 17.55 -5.06
N ASP A 139 -16.42 18.37 -5.88
CA ASP A 139 -17.45 19.32 -5.45
C ASP A 139 -18.84 19.03 -6.04
N ARG A 140 -18.92 18.04 -6.92
CA ARG A 140 -20.16 17.56 -7.57
C ARG A 140 -20.81 16.45 -6.73
N LYS A 141 -22.11 16.25 -6.93
CA LYS A 141 -22.86 15.13 -6.33
C LYS A 141 -22.20 13.82 -6.74
N GLU A 142 -22.02 12.91 -5.79
CA GLU A 142 -21.45 11.58 -6.05
C GLU A 142 -22.45 10.47 -5.83
N LEU A 143 -22.45 9.49 -6.72
CA LEU A 143 -23.23 8.27 -6.64
C LEU A 143 -22.27 7.07 -6.75
N ASN A 144 -22.59 5.98 -6.06
CA ASN A 144 -22.01 4.68 -6.39
C ASN A 144 -22.89 4.04 -7.46
N GLU A 145 -22.28 3.30 -8.38
CA GLU A 145 -23.05 2.49 -9.30
C GLU A 145 -23.95 1.48 -8.57
N VAL A 146 -25.04 1.09 -9.21
CA VAL A 146 -25.98 0.10 -8.69
C VAL A 146 -26.25 -0.95 -9.76
N GLU A 147 -25.81 -2.16 -9.46
CA GLU A 147 -25.98 -3.34 -10.31
C GLU A 147 -27.37 -3.99 -10.13
N PRO A 148 -27.95 -4.64 -11.17
CA PRO A 148 -27.38 -4.86 -12.50
C PRO A 148 -27.56 -3.65 -13.44
N ASN A 149 -26.48 -3.17 -14.07
CA ASN A 149 -26.49 -2.17 -15.15
C ASN A 149 -25.71 -2.64 -16.40
N ASN A 150 -25.52 -3.95 -16.55
CA ASN A 150 -24.63 -4.56 -17.55
C ASN A 150 -25.16 -4.59 -19.01
N THR A 151 -26.37 -4.05 -19.22
CA THR A 151 -27.08 -4.08 -20.49
C THR A 151 -27.77 -2.75 -20.79
N ALA A 152 -27.82 -2.37 -22.07
CA ALA A 152 -28.39 -1.09 -22.52
C ALA A 152 -29.88 -0.89 -22.19
N ASP A 153 -30.64 -1.97 -21.93
CA ASP A 153 -32.04 -1.96 -21.53
C ASP A 153 -32.24 -1.81 -20.01
N LYS A 154 -31.18 -1.94 -19.21
CA LYS A 154 -31.18 -1.75 -17.75
C LYS A 154 -30.16 -0.70 -17.30
N PRO A 155 -30.09 0.48 -17.92
CA PRO A 155 -29.10 1.47 -17.52
C PRO A 155 -29.43 2.08 -16.17
N MET A 156 -28.41 2.42 -15.37
CA MET A 156 -28.58 3.24 -14.18
C MET A 156 -28.88 4.69 -14.58
N ALA A 157 -30.01 5.24 -14.12
CA ALA A 157 -30.35 6.63 -14.38
C ALA A 157 -29.46 7.58 -13.56
N VAL A 158 -28.92 8.62 -14.20
CA VAL A 158 -28.03 9.62 -13.58
C VAL A 158 -28.39 11.03 -14.04
N GLU A 159 -28.20 12.00 -13.15
CA GLU A 159 -28.40 13.43 -13.43
C GLU A 159 -27.08 14.06 -13.93
N LEU A 160 -27.17 15.12 -14.74
CA LEU A 160 -25.99 15.93 -15.08
C LEU A 160 -25.40 16.59 -13.84
N ASN A 161 -24.10 16.89 -13.89
CA ASN A 161 -23.28 17.39 -12.79
C ASN A 161 -23.13 16.38 -11.63
N THR A 162 -23.04 15.10 -11.98
CA THR A 162 -22.82 13.98 -11.06
C THR A 162 -21.52 13.26 -11.40
N VAL A 163 -20.86 12.72 -10.38
CA VAL A 163 -19.78 11.74 -10.52
C VAL A 163 -20.29 10.38 -10.09
N ILE A 164 -20.04 9.36 -10.91
CA ILE A 164 -20.33 7.97 -10.59
C ILE A 164 -19.01 7.31 -10.19
N ASN A 165 -18.97 6.71 -9.00
CA ASN A 165 -17.94 5.77 -8.59
C ASN A 165 -18.38 4.37 -9.05
N GLY A 166 -17.63 3.78 -9.98
CA GLY A 166 -17.95 2.48 -10.57
C GLY A 166 -16.77 1.52 -10.59
N ARG A 167 -17.03 0.26 -10.93
CA ARG A 167 -16.10 -0.86 -10.86
C ARG A 167 -16.54 -1.98 -11.77
N SER A 168 -15.65 -2.35 -12.70
CA SER A 168 -15.86 -3.53 -13.53
C SER A 168 -15.53 -4.80 -12.75
N ASP A 169 -16.54 -5.37 -12.09
CA ASP A 169 -16.48 -6.52 -11.19
C ASP A 169 -16.75 -7.86 -11.90
N GLY A 170 -16.15 -8.03 -13.08
CA GLY A 170 -16.20 -9.28 -13.85
C GLY A 170 -15.49 -9.17 -15.20
N GLY A 171 -15.14 -10.32 -15.80
CA GLY A 171 -14.70 -10.32 -17.19
C GLY A 171 -15.85 -9.93 -18.12
N ALA A 172 -15.60 -9.01 -19.06
CA ALA A 172 -16.57 -8.43 -19.98
C ALA A 172 -17.72 -7.65 -19.34
N ASP A 173 -17.45 -6.98 -18.22
CA ASP A 173 -18.40 -6.08 -17.58
C ASP A 173 -18.63 -4.80 -18.39
N LEU A 174 -19.89 -4.36 -18.48
CA LEU A 174 -20.30 -3.25 -19.35
C LEU A 174 -21.28 -2.33 -18.61
N ASP A 175 -20.81 -1.24 -18.02
CA ASP A 175 -21.69 -0.40 -17.21
C ASP A 175 -22.47 0.58 -18.10
N TRP A 176 -23.80 0.50 -18.06
CA TRP A 176 -24.68 1.41 -18.79
C TRP A 176 -25.33 2.44 -17.86
N PHE A 177 -25.22 3.71 -18.23
CA PHE A 177 -25.86 4.84 -17.56
C PHE A 177 -26.79 5.58 -18.51
N LYS A 178 -27.86 6.18 -17.98
CA LYS A 178 -28.82 6.98 -18.75
C LYS A 178 -28.92 8.39 -18.19
N PHE A 179 -28.79 9.41 -19.04
CA PHE A 179 -29.02 10.81 -18.66
C PHE A 179 -29.93 11.50 -19.68
N SER A 180 -30.66 12.53 -19.23
CA SER A 180 -31.48 13.37 -20.09
C SER A 180 -30.79 14.71 -20.34
N ALA A 181 -30.88 15.23 -21.57
CA ALA A 181 -30.28 16.51 -21.94
C ALA A 181 -31.08 17.27 -23.00
N LYS A 182 -30.77 18.55 -23.16
CA LYS A 182 -31.41 19.48 -24.10
C LYS A 182 -30.52 19.76 -25.31
N ALA A 183 -31.13 19.91 -26.47
CA ALA A 183 -30.44 20.24 -27.72
C ALA A 183 -29.53 21.45 -27.53
N GLY A 184 -28.29 21.35 -28.00
CA GLY A 184 -27.29 22.41 -27.90
C GLY A 184 -26.52 22.47 -26.57
N GLN A 185 -26.90 21.72 -25.53
CA GLN A 185 -26.08 21.62 -24.32
C GLN A 185 -24.72 20.97 -24.64
N ARG A 186 -23.64 21.54 -24.08
CA ARG A 186 -22.28 20.99 -24.15
C ARG A 186 -21.96 20.28 -22.85
N ILE A 187 -21.86 18.96 -22.89
CA ILE A 187 -21.62 18.10 -21.74
C ILE A 187 -20.23 17.52 -21.85
N ILE A 188 -19.46 17.61 -20.77
CA ILE A 188 -18.14 16.98 -20.65
C ILE A 188 -18.31 15.68 -19.87
N LEU A 189 -17.80 14.60 -20.45
CA LEU A 189 -17.67 13.31 -19.79
C LEU A 189 -16.20 13.03 -19.53
N GLU A 190 -15.83 12.88 -18.27
CA GLU A 190 -14.47 12.54 -17.86
C GLU A 190 -14.49 11.16 -17.20
N LEU A 191 -13.74 10.21 -17.76
CA LEU A 191 -13.52 8.92 -17.16
C LEU A 191 -12.11 8.89 -16.58
N LYS A 192 -11.99 8.72 -15.26
CA LYS A 192 -10.69 8.55 -14.59
C LYS A 192 -10.52 7.11 -14.14
N SER A 193 -9.40 6.49 -14.49
CA SER A 193 -9.00 5.17 -13.98
C SER A 193 -7.54 5.15 -13.53
N LYS A 194 -6.58 5.49 -14.40
CA LYS A 194 -5.14 5.47 -14.09
C LYS A 194 -4.78 6.44 -12.98
N ALA A 195 -5.34 7.65 -13.00
CA ALA A 195 -5.16 8.65 -11.95
C ALA A 195 -5.69 8.17 -10.58
N LEU A 196 -6.53 7.13 -10.55
CA LEU A 196 -7.09 6.54 -9.33
C LEU A 196 -6.30 5.33 -8.83
N ASP A 197 -5.17 4.97 -9.46
CA ASP A 197 -4.45 3.70 -9.23
C ASP A 197 -5.17 2.45 -9.76
N SER A 198 -6.14 2.60 -10.67
CA SER A 198 -6.88 1.46 -11.25
C SER A 198 -6.04 0.70 -12.27
N ARG A 199 -6.30 -0.60 -12.42
CA ARG A 199 -5.79 -1.40 -13.54
C ARG A 199 -6.56 -1.18 -14.85
N MET A 200 -7.72 -0.53 -14.78
CA MET A 200 -8.60 -0.38 -15.92
C MET A 200 -8.03 0.55 -16.99
N GLU A 201 -8.04 0.07 -18.23
CA GLU A 201 -7.84 0.89 -19.43
C GLU A 201 -9.23 1.37 -19.90
N GLY A 202 -9.70 2.49 -19.35
CA GLY A 202 -11.08 2.93 -19.49
C GLY A 202 -11.48 3.30 -20.92
N ALA A 203 -12.69 2.89 -21.31
CA ALA A 203 -13.35 3.34 -22.53
C ALA A 203 -14.77 3.81 -22.24
N LEU A 204 -15.19 4.88 -22.92
CA LEU A 204 -16.56 5.38 -22.84
C LEU A 204 -17.16 5.65 -24.21
N GLU A 205 -18.47 5.41 -24.32
CA GLU A 205 -19.24 5.61 -25.54
C GLU A 205 -20.60 6.24 -25.24
N ILE A 206 -21.08 7.08 -26.14
CA ILE A 206 -22.42 7.70 -26.05
C ILE A 206 -23.31 7.17 -27.16
N TYR A 207 -24.54 6.81 -26.82
CA TYR A 207 -25.58 6.32 -27.74
C TYR A 207 -26.86 7.17 -27.61
N ASN A 208 -27.63 7.27 -28.70
CA ASN A 208 -29.03 7.69 -28.58
C ASN A 208 -29.91 6.53 -28.09
N VAL A 209 -31.10 6.85 -27.57
CA VAL A 209 -32.12 5.86 -27.18
C VAL A 209 -33.08 5.64 -28.35
N ALA A 210 -33.11 4.42 -28.92
CA ALA A 210 -34.09 4.03 -29.94
C ALA A 210 -35.00 2.91 -29.39
N GLY A 211 -36.12 3.29 -28.78
CA GLY A 211 -37.24 2.38 -28.48
C GLY A 211 -36.90 1.11 -27.68
N THR A 212 -35.93 1.18 -26.74
CA THR A 212 -35.36 0.13 -25.85
C THR A 212 -34.08 -0.60 -26.32
N THR A 213 -33.51 -0.26 -27.47
CA THR A 213 -32.13 -0.70 -27.85
C THR A 213 -31.19 0.50 -27.86
N SER A 214 -29.92 0.31 -27.44
CA SER A 214 -28.88 1.32 -27.63
C SER A 214 -28.79 1.58 -29.12
N GLY A 215 -29.21 2.78 -29.55
CA GLY A 215 -29.35 3.08 -30.97
C GLY A 215 -27.98 3.26 -31.62
N ARG A 216 -27.81 4.32 -32.40
CA ARG A 216 -26.52 4.65 -33.02
C ARG A 216 -25.54 5.20 -31.98
N ARG A 217 -24.29 4.69 -31.98
CA ARG A 217 -23.17 5.31 -31.27
C ARG A 217 -22.88 6.70 -31.85
N LEU A 218 -22.93 7.71 -30.99
CA LEU A 218 -22.75 9.11 -31.34
C LEU A 218 -21.31 9.58 -31.11
N ALA A 219 -20.66 9.08 -30.06
CA ALA A 219 -19.30 9.46 -29.70
C ALA A 219 -18.58 8.32 -28.94
N HIS A 220 -17.26 8.33 -28.96
CA HIS A 220 -16.41 7.36 -28.27
C HIS A 220 -15.06 7.98 -27.91
N ARG A 221 -14.53 7.62 -26.75
CA ARG A 221 -13.14 7.86 -26.36
C ARG A 221 -12.62 6.72 -25.49
N ARG A 222 -11.31 6.54 -25.44
CA ARG A 222 -10.63 5.55 -24.59
C ARG A 222 -9.30 6.10 -24.08
N THR A 223 -8.73 5.44 -23.08
CA THR A 223 -7.40 5.73 -22.56
C THR A 223 -6.37 5.48 -23.66
N LEU A 224 -5.42 6.41 -23.81
CA LEU A 224 -4.32 6.32 -24.77
C LEU A 224 -3.02 6.66 -24.04
N GLY A 225 -2.19 5.64 -23.77
CA GLY A 225 -0.99 5.83 -22.95
C GLY A 225 -1.35 6.33 -21.55
N SER A 226 -0.82 7.47 -21.14
CA SER A 226 -1.13 8.14 -19.86
C SER A 226 -2.34 9.08 -19.92
N VAL A 227 -2.96 9.28 -21.10
CA VAL A 227 -4.05 10.24 -21.30
C VAL A 227 -5.40 9.59 -20.95
N GLU A 228 -6.10 10.19 -19.99
CA GLU A 228 -7.45 9.78 -19.56
C GLU A 228 -8.52 10.19 -20.59
N PRO A 229 -9.59 9.40 -20.77
CA PRO A 229 -10.68 9.73 -21.69
C PRO A 229 -11.49 10.95 -21.25
N VAL A 230 -11.44 12.02 -22.06
CA VAL A 230 -12.35 13.17 -21.98
C VAL A 230 -13.16 13.24 -23.27
N LEU A 231 -14.48 13.34 -23.15
CA LEU A 231 -15.40 13.42 -24.28
C LEU A 231 -16.26 14.68 -24.15
N ASP A 232 -16.14 15.56 -25.13
CA ASP A 232 -16.97 16.74 -25.30
C ASP A 232 -18.18 16.39 -26.17
N PHE A 233 -19.37 16.35 -25.59
CA PHE A 233 -20.61 15.99 -26.27
C PHE A 233 -21.54 17.19 -26.42
N THR A 234 -21.82 17.58 -27.66
CA THR A 234 -22.85 18.58 -27.97
C THR A 234 -24.13 17.85 -28.28
N VAL A 235 -25.14 18.05 -27.45
CA VAL A 235 -26.39 17.30 -27.50
C VAL A 235 -27.15 17.63 -28.79
N PRO A 236 -27.41 16.65 -29.69
CA PRO A 236 -28.00 16.92 -30.99
C PRO A 236 -29.50 17.20 -30.94
N ALA A 237 -30.22 16.62 -29.97
CA ALA A 237 -31.66 16.79 -29.80
C ALA A 237 -32.06 16.64 -28.32
N ASP A 238 -33.20 17.21 -27.95
CA ASP A 238 -33.81 16.94 -26.64
C ASP A 238 -34.08 15.43 -26.48
N GLY A 239 -33.70 14.86 -25.34
CA GLY A 239 -34.06 13.47 -25.03
C GLY A 239 -33.09 12.76 -24.09
N ASP A 240 -33.27 11.44 -24.02
CA ASP A 240 -32.43 10.53 -23.24
C ASP A 240 -31.27 10.01 -24.08
N TYR A 241 -30.12 9.86 -23.43
CA TYR A 241 -28.88 9.32 -23.98
C TYR A 241 -28.33 8.25 -23.05
N LEU A 242 -27.59 7.29 -23.63
CA LEU A 242 -26.90 6.25 -22.88
C LEU A 242 -25.40 6.49 -22.92
N VAL A 243 -24.73 6.27 -21.79
CA VAL A 243 -23.29 6.16 -21.68
C VAL A 243 -22.94 4.71 -21.37
N LYS A 244 -22.01 4.13 -22.12
CA LYS A 244 -21.42 2.84 -21.84
C LYS A 244 -19.99 3.03 -21.37
N VAL A 245 -19.63 2.46 -20.22
CA VAL A 245 -18.26 2.39 -19.69
C VAL A 245 -17.81 0.94 -19.66
N TYR A 246 -16.54 0.68 -20.01
CA TYR A 246 -15.96 -0.65 -19.99
C TYR A 246 -14.44 -0.59 -20.00
N ASP A 247 -13.80 -1.65 -19.50
CA ASP A 247 -12.36 -1.85 -19.70
C ASP A 247 -12.08 -2.19 -21.17
N PHE A 248 -11.10 -1.53 -21.79
CA PHE A 248 -10.80 -1.69 -23.21
C PHE A 248 -10.43 -3.13 -23.60
N LEU A 249 -9.85 -3.89 -22.66
CA LEU A 249 -9.52 -5.31 -22.83
C LEU A 249 -10.62 -6.24 -22.29
N PHE A 250 -11.74 -5.70 -21.83
CA PHE A 250 -12.86 -6.44 -21.22
C PHE A 250 -12.42 -7.29 -20.02
N THR A 251 -11.42 -6.80 -19.27
CA THR A 251 -10.99 -7.39 -18.01
C THR A 251 -11.74 -6.77 -16.83
N GLY A 252 -11.73 -7.44 -15.67
CA GLY A 252 -12.40 -6.93 -14.48
C GLY A 252 -12.04 -7.71 -13.23
N SER A 253 -11.98 -6.99 -12.12
CA SER A 253 -11.70 -7.47 -10.77
C SER A 253 -11.89 -6.31 -9.81
N ALA A 254 -11.61 -6.56 -8.52
CA ALA A 254 -11.68 -5.50 -7.53
C ALA A 254 -10.75 -4.29 -7.75
N GLU A 255 -9.79 -4.44 -8.66
CA GLU A 255 -8.74 -3.50 -9.00
C GLU A 255 -9.07 -2.68 -10.26
N TYR A 256 -10.26 -2.87 -10.87
CA TYR A 256 -10.73 -2.21 -12.09
C TYR A 256 -11.86 -1.21 -11.79
N PHE A 257 -11.57 -0.25 -10.92
CA PHE A 257 -12.49 0.81 -10.54
C PHE A 257 -12.29 2.06 -11.40
N TYR A 258 -13.30 2.91 -11.49
CA TYR A 258 -13.26 4.17 -12.23
C TYR A 258 -14.14 5.23 -11.58
N ARG A 259 -13.94 6.48 -12.01
CA ARG A 259 -14.87 7.59 -11.76
C ARG A 259 -15.31 8.19 -13.08
N LEU A 260 -16.62 8.22 -13.32
CA LEU A 260 -17.23 8.87 -14.48
C LEU A 260 -17.90 10.18 -14.03
N ALA A 261 -17.36 11.32 -14.43
CA ALA A 261 -18.02 12.61 -14.26
C ALA A 261 -18.80 12.96 -15.53
N LEU A 262 -20.07 13.36 -15.39
CA LEU A 262 -20.85 13.97 -16.47
C LEU A 262 -21.25 15.36 -16.02
N HIS A 263 -20.71 16.41 -16.64
CA HIS A 263 -20.96 17.78 -16.16
C HIS A 263 -21.01 18.83 -17.27
N THR A 264 -21.51 19.99 -16.88
CA THR A 264 -21.59 21.22 -17.69
C THR A 264 -20.66 22.32 -17.18
N GLY A 265 -19.90 22.05 -16.10
CA GLY A 265 -18.85 22.94 -15.60
C GLY A 265 -17.58 22.95 -16.46
N PRO A 266 -16.59 23.79 -16.09
CA PRO A 266 -15.38 24.01 -16.86
C PRO A 266 -14.50 22.76 -16.92
N HIS A 267 -13.82 22.59 -18.05
CA HIS A 267 -12.70 21.68 -18.25
C HIS A 267 -11.57 22.47 -18.90
N ILE A 268 -10.35 22.36 -18.36
CA ILE A 268 -9.14 23.00 -18.87
C ILE A 268 -8.38 21.96 -19.69
N ASP A 269 -8.15 22.26 -20.97
CA ASP A 269 -7.32 21.45 -21.86
C ASP A 269 -5.83 21.76 -21.65
N TYR A 270 -5.48 23.05 -21.58
CA TYR A 270 -4.11 23.51 -21.33
C TYR A 270 -4.09 25.00 -20.92
N VAL A 271 -2.94 25.46 -20.41
CA VAL A 271 -2.71 26.84 -20.00
C VAL A 271 -1.42 27.37 -20.64
N LEU A 272 -1.46 28.62 -21.12
CA LEU A 272 -0.29 29.32 -21.67
C LEU A 272 -0.06 30.67 -20.97
N PRO A 273 1.18 31.00 -20.57
CA PRO A 273 2.36 30.14 -20.59
C PRO A 273 2.19 28.94 -19.64
N THR A 274 2.91 27.85 -19.91
CA THR A 274 2.88 26.63 -19.07
C THR A 274 3.67 26.80 -17.77
N SER A 275 4.52 27.82 -17.71
CA SER A 275 5.42 28.12 -16.60
C SER A 275 5.40 29.61 -16.25
N GLY A 276 5.84 29.93 -15.04
CA GLY A 276 6.08 31.30 -14.62
C GLY A 276 7.19 31.42 -13.59
N LEU A 277 7.70 32.63 -13.42
CA LEU A 277 8.76 32.89 -12.43
C LEU A 277 8.19 32.74 -11.00
N PRO A 278 8.92 32.05 -10.10
CA PRO A 278 8.57 32.00 -8.68
C PRO A 278 8.43 33.41 -8.08
N ASN A 279 7.59 33.55 -7.06
CA ASN A 279 7.29 34.82 -6.39
C ASN A 279 6.70 35.92 -7.31
N THR A 280 5.95 35.52 -8.35
CA THR A 280 5.30 36.48 -9.25
C THR A 280 3.81 36.20 -9.39
N THR A 281 3.04 37.23 -9.75
CA THR A 281 1.69 37.06 -10.28
C THR A 281 1.75 37.47 -11.75
N ALA A 282 1.34 36.57 -12.64
CA ALA A 282 1.35 36.81 -14.08
C ALA A 282 -0.01 36.49 -14.69
N GLU A 283 -0.27 37.04 -15.87
CA GLU A 283 -1.44 36.70 -16.69
C GLU A 283 -1.18 35.39 -17.44
N TYR A 284 -2.16 34.49 -17.38
CA TYR A 284 -2.20 33.23 -18.08
C TYR A 284 -3.47 33.17 -18.91
N THR A 285 -3.39 32.58 -20.10
CA THR A 285 -4.55 32.25 -20.93
C THR A 285 -4.86 30.77 -20.78
N VAL A 286 -6.03 30.49 -20.21
CA VAL A 286 -6.60 29.16 -20.04
C VAL A 286 -7.38 28.82 -21.31
N TYR A 287 -7.10 27.67 -21.90
CA TYR A 287 -7.88 27.13 -23.02
C TYR A 287 -8.65 25.90 -22.56
N GLY A 288 -9.92 25.82 -22.93
CA GLY A 288 -10.78 24.77 -22.41
C GLY A 288 -12.20 24.78 -22.94
N ARG A 289 -13.09 24.13 -22.18
CA ARG A 289 -14.50 23.92 -22.50
C ARG A 289 -15.35 24.39 -21.33
N ASN A 290 -16.47 25.06 -21.60
CA ASN A 290 -17.39 25.56 -20.57
C ASN A 290 -16.70 26.48 -19.54
N LEU A 291 -15.73 27.29 -19.97
CA LEU A 291 -15.01 28.22 -19.12
C LEU A 291 -15.96 29.36 -18.69
N PRO A 292 -16.12 29.63 -17.39
CA PRO A 292 -16.97 30.72 -16.92
C PRO A 292 -16.47 32.07 -17.44
N GLY A 293 -17.25 32.72 -18.31
CA GLY A 293 -16.87 33.98 -18.97
C GLY A 293 -15.84 33.83 -20.10
N GLY A 294 -15.51 32.59 -20.48
CA GLY A 294 -14.62 32.31 -21.61
C GLY A 294 -15.19 32.80 -22.93
N GLN A 295 -14.30 33.16 -23.85
CA GLN A 295 -14.66 33.57 -25.21
C GLN A 295 -14.24 32.49 -26.20
N PRO A 296 -14.97 32.27 -27.32
CA PRO A 296 -14.48 31.39 -28.37
C PRO A 296 -13.08 31.78 -28.82
N SER A 297 -12.17 30.81 -28.90
CA SER A 297 -10.82 31.00 -29.45
C SER A 297 -10.80 30.65 -30.94
N THR A 298 -9.66 30.93 -31.60
CA THR A 298 -9.39 30.42 -32.96
C THR A 298 -8.94 28.97 -32.97
N VAL A 299 -8.73 28.38 -31.79
CA VAL A 299 -8.14 27.05 -31.61
C VAL A 299 -9.23 25.97 -31.59
N LYS A 300 -8.95 24.83 -32.22
CA LYS A 300 -9.81 23.66 -32.22
C LYS A 300 -9.15 22.48 -31.50
N ALA A 301 -9.87 21.82 -30.61
CA ALA A 301 -9.43 20.57 -30.00
C ALA A 301 -9.39 19.41 -31.01
N ASP A 302 -8.87 18.26 -30.58
CA ASP A 302 -8.74 17.04 -31.38
C ASP A 302 -10.04 16.50 -31.96
N ASP A 303 -11.17 16.82 -31.31
CA ASP A 303 -12.51 16.46 -31.75
C ASP A 303 -13.06 17.43 -32.82
N GLY A 304 -12.27 18.44 -33.21
CA GLY A 304 -12.61 19.46 -34.19
C GLY A 304 -13.45 20.62 -33.65
N LYS A 305 -13.78 20.63 -32.34
CA LYS A 305 -14.58 21.69 -31.73
C LYS A 305 -13.71 22.86 -31.28
N THR A 306 -14.28 24.06 -31.37
CA THR A 306 -13.64 25.28 -30.90
C THR A 306 -13.49 25.26 -29.37
N LEU A 307 -12.27 25.54 -28.91
CA LEU A 307 -11.99 25.79 -27.49
C LEU A 307 -12.35 27.22 -27.12
N GLU A 308 -12.74 27.41 -25.86
CA GLU A 308 -12.85 28.73 -25.25
C GLU A 308 -11.50 29.14 -24.66
N GLN A 309 -11.26 30.45 -24.57
CA GLN A 309 -10.11 31.03 -23.91
C GLN A 309 -10.55 31.99 -22.79
N LEU A 310 -9.79 32.00 -21.70
CA LEU A 310 -10.01 32.90 -20.57
C LEU A 310 -8.66 33.38 -20.01
N LYS A 311 -8.48 34.69 -19.89
CA LYS A 311 -7.32 35.28 -19.22
C LYS A 311 -7.53 35.31 -17.71
N VAL A 312 -6.55 34.83 -16.96
CA VAL A 312 -6.58 34.75 -15.49
C VAL A 312 -5.24 35.19 -14.91
N ALA A 313 -5.24 35.82 -13.74
CA ALA A 313 -4.03 36.10 -12.99
C ALA A 313 -3.74 34.94 -12.03
N ILE A 314 -2.56 34.33 -12.13
CA ILE A 314 -2.13 33.24 -11.25
C ILE A 314 -0.90 33.69 -10.46
N ALA A 315 -0.97 33.56 -9.14
CA ALA A 315 0.13 33.85 -8.23
C ALA A 315 0.95 32.57 -7.98
N LEU A 316 2.26 32.67 -8.16
CA LEU A 316 3.22 31.59 -7.90
C LEU A 316 3.95 31.82 -6.57
N PRO A 317 4.17 30.77 -5.75
CA PRO A 317 4.82 30.90 -4.45
C PRO A 317 6.29 31.31 -4.57
N ALA A 318 6.85 31.81 -3.47
CA ALA A 318 8.22 32.27 -3.43
C ALA A 318 9.27 31.15 -3.40
N ASP A 319 8.93 29.99 -2.82
CA ASP A 319 9.82 28.83 -2.77
C ASP A 319 9.60 27.94 -4.01
N PRO A 320 10.55 27.93 -4.97
CA PRO A 320 10.44 27.10 -6.17
C PRO A 320 10.68 25.61 -5.91
N SER A 321 11.05 25.20 -4.70
CA SER A 321 11.21 23.80 -4.35
C SER A 321 9.92 23.14 -3.87
N LEU A 322 8.84 23.92 -3.74
CA LEU A 322 7.52 23.38 -3.45
C LEU A 322 7.00 22.58 -4.64
N TYR A 323 6.53 21.37 -4.35
CA TYR A 323 5.93 20.48 -5.33
C TYR A 323 4.55 20.04 -4.86
N GLU A 324 3.52 20.54 -5.52
CA GLU A 324 2.14 20.26 -5.20
C GLU A 324 1.36 19.95 -6.48
N PRO A 325 1.49 18.73 -7.05
CA PRO A 325 0.76 18.36 -8.25
C PRO A 325 -0.70 18.04 -7.90
N GLY A 326 -1.61 18.33 -8.83
CA GLY A 326 -3.05 18.20 -8.60
C GLY A 326 -3.53 16.79 -8.83
N GLU A 327 -2.85 16.11 -9.74
CA GLU A 327 -2.99 14.69 -10.04
C GLU A 327 -1.72 13.94 -9.62
N PRO A 328 -1.79 12.63 -9.36
CA PRO A 328 -0.61 11.86 -9.04
C PRO A 328 0.35 11.83 -10.23
N ALA A 329 1.55 12.38 -10.02
CA ALA A 329 2.49 12.52 -11.11
C ALA A 329 3.23 11.24 -11.43
N ILE A 330 3.47 11.05 -12.72
CA ILE A 330 4.30 9.97 -13.26
C ILE A 330 5.77 10.15 -12.81
N PRO A 331 6.55 9.06 -12.74
CA PRO A 331 7.95 9.11 -12.33
C PRO A 331 8.83 10.09 -13.12
N ALA A 332 8.60 10.25 -14.43
CA ALA A 332 9.34 11.18 -15.29
C ALA A 332 9.23 12.64 -14.81
N ALA A 333 8.06 13.05 -14.31
CA ALA A 333 7.80 14.39 -13.81
C ALA A 333 8.36 14.65 -12.40
N ALA A 334 8.98 13.64 -11.76
CA ALA A 334 9.43 13.74 -10.37
C ALA A 334 10.63 14.68 -10.14
N GLY A 335 11.28 15.13 -11.20
CA GLY A 335 12.34 16.14 -11.16
C GLY A 335 11.87 17.59 -11.38
N VAL A 336 10.59 17.81 -11.74
CA VAL A 336 10.07 19.12 -12.15
C VAL A 336 9.19 19.72 -11.04
N ASP A 337 9.37 21.00 -10.73
CA ASP A 337 8.60 21.71 -9.70
C ASP A 337 7.45 22.54 -10.29
N GLY A 338 6.38 22.70 -9.51
CA GLY A 338 5.19 23.44 -9.90
C GLY A 338 4.08 23.33 -8.87
N ILE A 339 3.03 24.14 -9.07
CA ILE A 339 1.84 24.18 -8.22
C ILE A 339 0.60 23.75 -8.98
N THR A 340 -0.40 23.26 -8.25
CA THR A 340 -1.74 23.01 -8.78
C THR A 340 -2.54 24.30 -8.86
N TRP A 341 -3.25 24.47 -9.98
CA TRP A 341 -4.26 25.50 -10.14
C TRP A 341 -5.57 24.89 -10.66
N THR A 342 -6.70 25.44 -10.23
CA THR A 342 -8.05 25.06 -10.68
C THR A 342 -8.88 26.31 -10.92
N LEU A 343 -9.87 26.20 -11.82
CA LEU A 343 -10.84 27.26 -12.10
C LEU A 343 -12.19 26.92 -11.45
N ALA A 344 -12.59 27.73 -10.46
CA ALA A 344 -13.89 27.60 -9.81
C ALA A 344 -15.01 28.19 -10.68
N SER A 345 -16.19 27.56 -10.67
CA SER A 345 -17.41 28.09 -11.29
C SER A 345 -18.67 27.66 -10.52
N PRO A 346 -19.83 28.33 -10.74
CA PRO A 346 -21.11 27.87 -10.19
C PRO A 346 -21.52 26.45 -10.63
N ALA A 347 -21.02 25.98 -11.78
CA ALA A 347 -21.28 24.64 -12.31
C ALA A 347 -20.24 23.59 -11.85
N GLY A 348 -19.41 23.94 -10.87
CA GLY A 348 -18.33 23.12 -10.32
C GLY A 348 -16.94 23.63 -10.70
N THR A 349 -15.93 23.04 -10.08
CA THR A 349 -14.51 23.33 -10.29
C THR A 349 -13.99 22.54 -11.48
N SER A 350 -13.03 23.10 -12.22
CA SER A 350 -12.35 22.42 -13.32
C SER A 350 -11.50 21.24 -12.83
N ASN A 351 -11.02 20.43 -13.78
CA ASN A 351 -9.85 19.58 -13.53
C ASN A 351 -8.65 20.44 -13.06
N PRO A 352 -7.77 19.88 -12.22
CA PRO A 352 -6.53 20.53 -11.84
C PRO A 352 -5.54 20.55 -13.00
N VAL A 353 -4.78 21.64 -13.10
CA VAL A 353 -3.63 21.78 -14.01
C VAL A 353 -2.41 22.24 -13.22
N THR A 354 -1.21 21.86 -13.66
CA THR A 354 0.03 22.28 -13.03
C THR A 354 0.60 23.50 -13.74
N ILE A 355 0.95 24.54 -12.97
CA ILE A 355 1.75 25.67 -13.46
C ILE A 355 3.19 25.47 -12.97
N PHE A 356 4.12 25.31 -13.90
CA PHE A 356 5.51 24.97 -13.62
C PHE A 356 6.35 26.19 -13.26
N PHE A 357 7.48 26.00 -12.58
CA PHE A 357 8.41 27.10 -12.30
C PHE A 357 9.40 27.31 -13.44
N ALA A 358 9.43 28.53 -13.97
CA ALA A 358 10.34 28.99 -15.01
C ALA A 358 11.77 29.21 -14.46
N SER A 359 12.79 28.87 -15.25
CA SER A 359 14.20 29.10 -14.91
C SER A 359 14.76 30.42 -15.49
N GLY A 360 13.94 31.13 -16.27
CA GLY A 360 14.22 32.42 -16.89
C GLY A 360 12.92 33.17 -17.17
N PRO A 361 12.98 34.36 -17.80
CA PRO A 361 11.80 35.11 -18.20
C PRO A 361 10.84 34.24 -19.03
N ALA A 362 9.62 34.08 -18.52
CA ALA A 362 8.57 33.30 -19.17
C ALA A 362 7.99 34.08 -20.36
N GLY A 363 7.85 33.40 -21.51
CA GLY A 363 7.30 33.95 -22.74
C GLY A 363 6.52 32.92 -23.54
N LEU A 364 5.92 33.37 -24.63
CA LEU A 364 5.24 32.51 -25.61
C LEU A 364 6.03 32.46 -26.91
N GLU A 365 5.86 31.37 -27.64
CA GLU A 365 6.21 31.34 -29.06
C GLU A 365 5.46 32.44 -29.84
N GLN A 366 6.02 32.87 -30.96
CA GLN A 366 5.45 33.88 -31.85
C GLN A 366 5.38 33.35 -33.26
N GLU A 367 4.15 33.08 -33.69
CA GLU A 367 3.85 32.51 -35.01
C GLU A 367 3.63 33.59 -36.09
N PRO A 368 3.95 33.32 -37.37
CA PRO A 368 4.61 32.11 -37.88
C PRO A 368 6.11 32.10 -37.55
N ASN A 369 6.65 30.94 -37.17
CA ASN A 369 8.09 30.73 -36.96
C ASN A 369 8.66 29.50 -37.72
N ASP A 370 7.88 28.88 -38.61
CA ASP A 370 8.21 27.62 -39.31
C ASP A 370 9.45 27.63 -40.22
N THR A 371 9.89 28.83 -40.63
CA THR A 371 10.93 28.99 -41.66
C THR A 371 12.12 29.80 -41.14
N PRO A 372 13.33 29.56 -41.69
CA PRO A 372 14.55 30.27 -41.29
C PRO A 372 14.45 31.81 -41.20
N ASP A 373 13.70 32.43 -42.10
CA ASP A 373 13.48 33.89 -42.16
C ASP A 373 12.44 34.40 -41.14
N LYS A 374 11.68 33.49 -40.54
CA LYS A 374 10.65 33.74 -39.52
C LYS A 374 11.04 33.28 -38.12
N ALA A 375 12.19 32.62 -37.98
CA ALA A 375 12.68 32.13 -36.70
C ALA A 375 12.61 33.20 -35.60
N GLN A 376 11.96 32.88 -34.49
CA GLN A 376 11.76 33.81 -33.38
C GLN A 376 13.10 34.08 -32.68
N LYS A 377 13.51 35.34 -32.66
CA LYS A 377 14.68 35.75 -31.89
C LYS A 377 14.35 35.81 -30.41
N ILE A 378 15.14 35.12 -29.59
CA ILE A 378 15.00 35.07 -28.14
C ILE A 378 16.30 35.52 -27.46
N THR A 379 16.15 36.20 -26.33
CA THR A 379 17.28 36.58 -25.48
C THR A 379 17.45 35.52 -24.41
N VAL A 380 18.62 34.89 -24.33
CA VAL A 380 18.91 33.88 -23.30
C VAL A 380 19.49 34.53 -22.03
N PRO A 381 19.10 34.10 -20.81
CA PRO A 381 18.20 32.99 -20.51
C PRO A 381 16.72 33.29 -20.84
N ALA A 382 15.97 32.26 -21.23
CA ALA A 382 14.56 32.34 -21.64
C ALA A 382 13.79 31.08 -21.23
N ASP A 383 12.48 31.21 -21.02
CA ASP A 383 11.57 30.10 -20.77
C ASP A 383 10.33 30.27 -21.66
N ILE A 384 10.28 29.59 -22.79
CA ILE A 384 9.28 29.81 -23.83
C ILE A 384 8.28 28.66 -23.84
N SER A 385 7.01 28.96 -23.62
CA SER A 385 5.93 28.01 -23.86
C SER A 385 5.50 28.07 -25.31
N GLY A 386 5.43 26.92 -25.96
CA GLY A 386 5.01 26.79 -27.35
C GLY A 386 4.11 25.58 -27.58
N GLN A 387 3.70 25.36 -28.82
CA GLN A 387 2.72 24.36 -29.21
C GLN A 387 2.95 23.86 -30.63
N PHE A 388 2.95 22.52 -30.81
CA PHE A 388 2.90 21.93 -32.16
C PHE A 388 1.44 21.85 -32.64
N GLN A 389 0.86 23.01 -32.96
CA GLN A 389 -0.56 23.18 -33.27
C GLN A 389 -0.98 22.49 -34.58
N ALA A 390 -0.12 22.49 -35.59
CA ALA A 390 -0.45 22.02 -36.93
C ALA A 390 0.35 20.77 -37.35
N ARG A 391 -0.17 20.06 -38.35
CA ARG A 391 0.59 18.97 -38.97
C ARG A 391 1.79 19.58 -39.69
N ARG A 392 2.98 19.00 -39.45
CA ARG A 392 4.29 19.49 -39.94
C ARG A 392 4.71 20.83 -39.36
N ASP A 393 4.16 21.20 -38.22
CA ASP A 393 4.57 22.36 -37.43
C ASP A 393 5.99 22.16 -36.90
N VAL A 394 6.80 23.21 -37.03
CA VAL A 394 8.22 23.22 -36.65
C VAL A 394 8.58 24.59 -36.10
N ASP A 395 8.86 24.69 -34.82
CA ASP A 395 9.23 25.97 -34.22
C ASP A 395 10.72 26.27 -34.33
N LEU A 396 11.06 27.39 -34.99
CA LEU A 396 12.44 27.87 -35.08
C LEU A 396 12.68 29.04 -34.14
N PHE A 397 13.69 28.90 -33.28
CA PHE A 397 14.19 29.98 -32.41
C PHE A 397 15.62 30.33 -32.76
N GLN A 398 16.02 31.59 -32.57
CA GLN A 398 17.40 32.06 -32.71
C GLN A 398 17.87 32.80 -31.47
N PHE A 399 19.10 32.54 -31.05
CA PHE A 399 19.78 33.31 -30.01
C PHE A 399 21.26 33.49 -30.36
N ASP A 400 21.85 34.56 -29.85
CA ASP A 400 23.28 34.82 -29.98
C ASP A 400 24.02 34.33 -28.74
N ALA A 401 25.19 33.73 -28.92
CA ALA A 401 26.08 33.32 -27.84
C ALA A 401 27.54 33.62 -28.20
N LYS A 402 28.36 33.88 -27.17
CA LYS A 402 29.81 34.10 -27.30
C LYS A 402 30.57 32.81 -27.09
N ALA A 403 31.79 32.75 -27.62
CA ALA A 403 32.68 31.61 -27.39
C ALA A 403 32.86 31.37 -25.87
N GLY A 404 32.58 30.15 -25.41
CA GLY A 404 32.67 29.76 -24.00
C GLY A 404 31.40 30.01 -23.18
N ASP A 405 30.35 30.63 -23.73
CA ASP A 405 29.04 30.65 -23.07
C ASP A 405 28.52 29.21 -22.93
N VAL A 406 27.99 28.89 -21.74
CA VAL A 406 27.39 27.59 -21.42
C VAL A 406 25.95 27.80 -20.98
N PHE A 407 25.04 27.09 -21.66
CA PHE A 407 23.63 27.05 -21.33
C PHE A 407 23.13 25.61 -21.26
N TRP A 408 22.17 25.36 -20.40
CA TRP A 408 21.32 24.17 -20.48
C TRP A 408 20.09 24.52 -21.30
N ILE A 409 19.83 23.70 -22.32
CA ILE A 409 18.64 23.75 -23.17
C ILE A 409 17.80 22.53 -22.79
N ASP A 410 16.69 22.76 -22.10
CA ASP A 410 15.80 21.73 -21.62
C ASP A 410 14.41 21.91 -22.24
N VAL A 411 13.88 20.86 -22.86
CA VAL A 411 12.54 20.89 -23.47
C VAL A 411 11.62 19.97 -22.69
N PHE A 412 10.53 20.53 -22.17
CA PHE A 412 9.55 19.77 -21.40
C PHE A 412 8.28 19.56 -22.23
N GLY A 413 7.94 18.30 -22.49
CA GLY A 413 6.64 17.83 -22.96
C GLY A 413 6.06 16.90 -21.90
N GLN A 414 6.49 15.64 -21.92
CA GLN A 414 5.99 14.58 -21.05
C GLN A 414 6.19 14.89 -19.56
N ARG A 415 7.33 15.47 -19.16
CA ARG A 415 7.56 15.86 -17.74
C ARG A 415 6.64 16.99 -17.28
N ASN A 416 6.07 17.75 -18.22
CA ASN A 416 5.07 18.77 -17.98
C ASN A 416 3.62 18.26 -18.13
N HIS A 417 3.41 16.94 -18.20
CA HIS A 417 2.11 16.32 -18.47
C HIS A 417 1.52 16.62 -19.87
N SER A 418 2.34 17.13 -20.78
CA SER A 418 1.96 17.28 -22.20
C SER A 418 2.20 15.98 -22.97
N PRO A 419 1.34 15.61 -23.93
CA PRO A 419 1.59 14.50 -24.84
C PRO A 419 2.51 14.85 -26.02
N ALA A 420 3.08 16.06 -26.04
CA ALA A 420 4.14 16.42 -26.98
C ALA A 420 5.37 15.51 -26.80
N ASP A 421 5.96 15.10 -27.92
CA ASP A 421 7.17 14.27 -27.99
C ASP A 421 8.23 15.10 -28.75
N PRO A 422 8.86 16.08 -28.08
CA PRO A 422 9.69 17.08 -28.74
C PRO A 422 11.04 16.54 -29.21
N VAL A 423 11.39 16.82 -30.47
CA VAL A 423 12.74 16.63 -31.03
C VAL A 423 13.48 17.96 -31.03
N LEU A 424 14.63 18.01 -30.37
CA LEU A 424 15.50 19.19 -30.27
C LEU A 424 16.63 19.13 -31.29
N ILE A 425 16.75 20.13 -32.14
CA ILE A 425 17.91 20.32 -33.02
C ILE A 425 18.54 21.69 -32.73
N VAL A 426 19.87 21.72 -32.62
CA VAL A 426 20.64 22.95 -32.47
C VAL A 426 21.68 23.04 -33.58
N ASP A 427 21.63 24.11 -34.36
CA ASP A 427 22.55 24.41 -35.45
C ASP A 427 23.24 25.77 -35.21
N GLN A 428 24.52 25.89 -35.53
CA GLN A 428 25.17 27.19 -35.70
C GLN A 428 24.83 27.74 -37.08
N VAL A 429 24.32 28.98 -37.13
CA VAL A 429 24.02 29.68 -38.38
C VAL A 429 25.27 30.41 -38.85
N LYS A 430 25.76 30.07 -40.05
CA LYS A 430 26.82 30.81 -40.73
C LYS A 430 26.28 31.38 -42.03
N LYS A 431 26.78 32.52 -42.47
CA LYS A 431 26.45 33.06 -43.80
C LYS A 431 27.67 32.94 -44.71
N ASN A 432 27.47 32.46 -45.93
CA ASN A 432 28.51 32.44 -46.94
C ASN A 432 28.72 33.86 -47.53
N ASP A 433 29.71 34.02 -48.43
CA ASP A 433 30.04 35.30 -49.07
C ASP A 433 28.89 35.91 -49.90
N LYS A 434 27.85 35.11 -50.21
CA LYS A 434 26.63 35.54 -50.91
C LYS A 434 25.48 35.90 -49.95
N GLY A 435 25.70 35.79 -48.64
CA GLY A 435 24.70 36.03 -47.60
C GLY A 435 23.71 34.89 -47.36
N GLU A 436 23.89 33.73 -48.00
CA GLU A 436 23.05 32.55 -47.80
C GLU A 436 23.43 31.82 -46.51
N GLU A 437 22.43 31.33 -45.77
CA GLU A 437 22.67 30.58 -44.55
C GLU A 437 23.18 29.16 -44.84
N THR A 438 24.27 28.79 -44.17
CA THR A 438 24.77 27.42 -44.03
C THR A 438 24.69 27.02 -42.57
N LEU A 439 24.18 25.82 -42.31
CA LEU A 439 24.01 25.31 -40.95
C LEU A 439 25.14 24.35 -40.59
N THR A 440 25.70 24.50 -39.40
CA THR A 440 26.59 23.51 -38.79
C THR A 440 25.89 22.88 -37.60
N ARG A 441 25.55 21.58 -37.70
CA ARG A 441 24.88 20.84 -36.63
C ARG A 441 25.73 20.79 -35.37
N ILE A 442 25.17 21.27 -34.26
CA ILE A 442 25.72 21.11 -32.92
C ILE A 442 25.17 19.84 -32.28
N THR A 443 23.85 19.67 -32.28
CA THR A 443 23.20 18.45 -31.76
C THR A 443 21.82 18.22 -32.38
N ALA A 444 21.37 16.97 -32.36
CA ALA A 444 19.98 16.58 -32.61
C ALA A 444 19.62 15.49 -31.61
N LEU A 445 18.64 15.76 -30.75
CA LEU A 445 18.20 14.92 -29.66
C LEU A 445 16.69 14.70 -29.75
N ASP A 446 16.26 13.57 -29.24
CA ASP A 446 14.90 13.07 -29.24
C ASP A 446 14.53 12.85 -27.77
N ASP A 447 14.91 11.71 -27.20
CA ASP A 447 14.63 11.39 -25.80
C ASP A 447 15.84 11.57 -24.88
N THR A 448 15.57 11.69 -23.58
CA THR A 448 16.62 11.53 -22.56
C THR A 448 16.80 10.05 -22.23
N ALA A 449 17.98 9.51 -22.56
CA ALA A 449 18.29 8.08 -22.37
C ALA A 449 18.47 7.63 -20.90
N THR A 450 18.58 8.56 -19.95
CA THR A 450 18.90 8.24 -18.55
C THR A 450 17.67 7.77 -17.78
N ASN A 451 17.67 6.52 -17.33
CA ASN A 451 16.67 6.00 -16.38
C ASN A 451 17.31 5.70 -15.01
N ILE A 452 17.19 6.64 -14.08
CA ILE A 452 17.78 6.51 -12.73
C ILE A 452 17.04 5.52 -11.83
N GLY A 453 15.75 5.28 -12.07
CA GLY A 453 14.91 4.40 -11.25
C GLY A 453 14.68 3.00 -11.82
N ALA A 454 15.32 2.67 -12.96
CA ALA A 454 15.28 1.37 -13.62
C ALA A 454 13.84 0.81 -13.72
N THR A 455 13.61 -0.44 -13.32
CA THR A 455 12.29 -1.08 -13.32
C THR A 455 11.44 -0.75 -12.08
N LEU A 456 12.01 -0.10 -11.06
CA LEU A 456 11.32 0.26 -9.81
C LEU A 456 10.49 1.53 -9.98
N PHE A 457 11.06 2.54 -10.63
CA PHE A 457 10.48 3.86 -10.78
C PHE A 457 10.91 4.43 -12.14
N ASN A 458 10.17 4.09 -13.20
CA ASN A 458 10.65 4.33 -14.55
C ASN A 458 10.72 5.83 -14.91
N THR A 459 11.92 6.41 -14.82
CA THR A 459 12.18 7.85 -15.05
C THR A 459 12.49 8.21 -16.50
N THR A 460 12.42 7.24 -17.43
CA THR A 460 12.58 7.55 -18.87
C THR A 460 11.61 8.62 -19.30
N THR A 461 12.05 9.51 -20.18
CA THR A 461 11.21 10.58 -20.69
C THR A 461 11.46 10.87 -22.15
N ASP A 462 10.39 11.23 -22.85
CA ASP A 462 10.36 11.64 -24.27
C ASP A 462 10.81 13.12 -24.44
N ASP A 463 11.57 13.63 -23.46
CA ASP A 463 11.93 15.04 -23.35
C ASP A 463 13.45 15.18 -23.50
N PRO A 464 13.96 15.97 -24.48
CA PRO A 464 15.39 16.17 -24.68
C PRO A 464 15.96 17.23 -23.75
N VAL A 465 17.17 16.96 -23.25
CA VAL A 465 18.00 17.91 -22.51
C VAL A 465 19.41 17.99 -23.12
N PHE A 466 19.95 19.20 -23.25
CA PHE A 466 21.27 19.43 -23.81
C PHE A 466 22.06 20.48 -23.05
N ARG A 467 23.28 20.13 -22.63
CA ARG A 467 24.27 21.09 -22.16
C ARG A 467 24.99 21.70 -23.36
N PHE A 468 24.55 22.87 -23.79
CA PHE A 468 25.16 23.63 -24.87
C PHE A 468 26.38 24.41 -24.39
N ALA A 469 27.52 24.19 -25.04
CA ALA A 469 28.69 25.05 -24.93
C ALA A 469 28.95 25.67 -26.30
N ALA A 470 28.91 26.99 -26.39
CA ALA A 470 29.07 27.69 -27.66
C ALA A 470 30.47 27.42 -28.25
N PRO A 471 30.57 26.77 -29.45
CA PRO A 471 31.86 26.47 -30.06
C PRO A 471 32.61 27.71 -30.55
N GLY A 472 31.92 28.84 -30.63
CA GLY A 472 32.43 30.14 -31.06
C GLY A 472 31.34 31.19 -30.91
N GLU A 473 31.70 32.46 -31.13
CA GLU A 473 30.72 33.53 -31.18
C GLU A 473 29.86 33.42 -32.44
N GLY A 474 28.55 33.64 -32.30
CA GLY A 474 27.63 33.73 -33.43
C GLY A 474 26.18 33.44 -33.04
N THR A 475 25.35 33.34 -34.08
CA THR A 475 23.93 33.02 -33.96
C THR A 475 23.72 31.52 -34.03
N PHE A 476 22.89 31.01 -33.13
CA PHE A 476 22.47 29.61 -33.07
C PHE A 476 20.97 29.53 -33.32
N ARG A 477 20.56 28.51 -34.07
CA ARG A 477 19.17 28.19 -34.36
C ARG A 477 18.78 26.93 -33.62
N ILE A 478 17.70 27.00 -32.86
CA ILE A 478 16.99 25.86 -32.31
C ILE A 478 15.85 25.54 -33.29
N THR A 479 15.67 24.26 -33.59
CA THR A 479 14.50 23.74 -34.29
C THR A 479 13.84 22.74 -33.37
N LEU A 480 12.60 22.99 -32.99
CA LEU A 480 11.75 22.07 -32.26
C LEU A 480 10.67 21.54 -33.19
N ARG A 481 10.31 20.28 -33.01
CA ARG A 481 9.15 19.67 -33.68
C ARG A 481 8.67 18.49 -32.86
N ASP A 482 7.44 18.09 -33.06
CA ASP A 482 6.98 16.80 -32.56
C ASP A 482 7.63 15.63 -33.33
N ARG A 483 7.92 14.53 -32.64
CA ARG A 483 8.47 13.31 -33.27
C ARG A 483 7.54 12.78 -34.37
N ALA A 484 6.24 12.85 -34.16
CA ALA A 484 5.21 12.44 -35.10
C ALA A 484 4.61 13.61 -35.93
N PHE A 485 5.29 14.76 -36.00
CA PHE A 485 4.83 15.99 -36.70
C PHE A 485 4.32 15.75 -38.13
N GLU A 486 4.87 14.76 -38.87
CA GLU A 486 4.39 14.44 -40.21
C GLU A 486 2.97 13.87 -40.26
N SER A 487 2.44 13.40 -39.14
CA SER A 487 1.15 12.70 -39.05
C SER A 487 0.17 13.35 -38.07
N ARG A 488 0.67 14.17 -37.13
CA ARG A 488 -0.15 14.86 -36.13
C ARG A 488 0.27 16.31 -35.93
N GLY A 489 -0.65 17.06 -35.35
CA GLY A 489 -0.52 18.41 -34.82
C GLY A 489 -1.79 18.71 -34.05
N ALA A 490 -1.68 19.27 -32.86
CA ALA A 490 -2.83 19.58 -32.03
C ALA A 490 -2.47 20.66 -31.01
N PRO A 491 -3.41 21.52 -30.62
CA PRO A 491 -3.10 22.65 -29.74
C PRO A 491 -2.68 22.25 -28.33
N HIS A 492 -3.01 21.03 -27.90
CA HIS A 492 -2.62 20.51 -26.60
C HIS A 492 -1.22 19.86 -26.60
N LEU A 493 -0.55 19.76 -27.76
CA LEU A 493 0.86 19.38 -27.87
C LEU A 493 1.75 20.56 -27.45
N THR A 494 1.58 21.00 -26.21
CA THR A 494 2.33 22.13 -25.66
C THR A 494 3.72 21.69 -25.24
N TYR A 495 4.72 22.52 -25.43
CA TYR A 495 6.06 22.30 -24.88
C TYR A 495 6.53 23.53 -24.12
N ARG A 496 7.58 23.35 -23.32
CA ARG A 496 8.31 24.43 -22.66
C ARG A 496 9.79 24.32 -23.02
N LEU A 497 10.32 25.30 -23.72
CA LEU A 497 11.75 25.45 -24.03
C LEU A 497 12.40 26.33 -22.96
N SER A 498 13.21 25.74 -22.09
CA SER A 498 14.01 26.45 -21.10
C SER A 498 15.46 26.53 -21.56
N ILE A 499 15.98 27.75 -21.70
CA ILE A 499 17.41 27.99 -21.94
C ILE A 499 17.94 28.82 -20.78
N HIS A 500 18.81 28.24 -19.97
CA HIS A 500 19.29 28.88 -18.75
C HIS A 500 20.78 28.63 -18.52
N LYS A 501 21.39 29.48 -17.69
CA LYS A 501 22.78 29.28 -17.25
C LYS A 501 22.84 28.08 -16.32
N GLU A 502 23.97 27.38 -16.35
CA GLU A 502 24.25 26.25 -15.46
C GLU A 502 24.00 26.63 -13.99
N SER A 503 22.98 26.01 -13.38
CA SER A 503 22.62 26.20 -11.97
C SER A 503 22.52 24.83 -11.28
N PRO A 504 23.67 24.18 -11.00
CA PRO A 504 23.72 22.83 -10.47
C PRO A 504 22.78 22.63 -9.27
N ASP A 505 21.89 21.66 -9.33
CA ASP A 505 20.90 21.38 -8.29
C ASP A 505 20.53 19.89 -8.31
N PHE A 506 19.73 19.43 -7.37
CA PHE A 506 19.15 18.10 -7.41
C PHE A 506 17.72 18.07 -6.89
N ARG A 507 16.97 17.02 -7.27
CA ARG A 507 15.75 16.58 -6.58
C ARG A 507 15.95 15.14 -6.14
N ILE A 508 15.29 14.73 -5.05
CA ILE A 508 15.36 13.35 -4.58
C ILE A 508 13.96 12.75 -4.43
N VAL A 509 13.86 11.45 -4.71
CA VAL A 509 12.64 10.65 -4.50
C VAL A 509 12.98 9.51 -3.55
N ALA A 510 12.13 9.30 -2.54
CA ALA A 510 12.25 8.23 -1.57
C ALA A 510 11.12 7.21 -1.76
N ILE A 511 11.48 5.93 -1.94
CA ILE A 511 10.54 4.83 -2.15
C ILE A 511 10.81 3.74 -1.11
N PRO A 512 9.78 3.29 -0.34
CA PRO A 512 9.92 2.11 0.49
C PRO A 512 10.37 0.90 -0.34
N ALA A 513 11.42 0.21 0.10
CA ALA A 513 11.93 -0.94 -0.62
C ALA A 513 11.32 -2.24 -0.10
N VAL A 514 11.00 -3.17 -1.00
CA VAL A 514 10.64 -4.55 -0.64
C VAL A 514 11.88 -5.22 -0.04
N PRO A 515 11.80 -5.82 1.16
CA PRO A 515 12.91 -6.58 1.70
C PRO A 515 13.21 -7.82 0.83
N SER A 516 14.35 -7.82 0.14
CA SER A 516 14.81 -8.95 -0.69
C SER A 516 16.33 -8.95 -0.84
N SER A 517 16.93 -10.15 -0.75
CA SER A 517 18.35 -10.41 -1.07
C SER A 517 18.65 -10.55 -2.55
N ASP A 518 17.61 -10.67 -3.39
CA ASP A 518 17.75 -10.68 -4.84
C ASP A 518 17.79 -9.23 -5.38
N PRO A 519 18.90 -8.78 -5.99
CA PRO A 519 18.98 -7.46 -6.61
C PRO A 519 18.02 -7.28 -7.80
N ASN A 520 17.49 -8.36 -8.37
CA ASN A 520 16.49 -8.35 -9.45
C ASN A 520 15.06 -8.60 -8.94
N ALA A 521 14.84 -8.55 -7.63
CA ALA A 521 13.54 -8.82 -7.05
C ALA A 521 12.45 -7.94 -7.66
N GLN A 522 11.24 -8.51 -7.76
CA GLN A 522 10.09 -7.77 -8.23
C GLN A 522 9.86 -6.54 -7.36
N ALA A 523 9.81 -5.37 -7.99
CA ALA A 523 9.26 -4.18 -7.38
C ALA A 523 7.83 -4.51 -6.92
N GLY A 524 7.61 -4.46 -5.62
CA GLY A 524 6.37 -4.86 -4.98
C GLY A 524 5.65 -3.68 -4.37
N GLN A 525 4.33 -3.82 -4.22
CA GLN A 525 3.54 -2.93 -3.38
C GLN A 525 3.98 -3.13 -1.92
N TRP A 526 4.79 -2.19 -1.43
CA TRP A 526 5.34 -2.22 -0.08
C TRP A 526 5.29 -0.82 0.50
N ASP A 527 5.30 -0.74 1.82
CA ASP A 527 5.30 0.53 2.55
C ASP A 527 6.30 0.50 3.71
N LEU A 528 6.46 1.61 4.40
CA LEU A 528 7.48 1.73 5.45
C LEU A 528 6.96 1.25 6.82
N GLY A 529 6.72 -0.06 6.92
CA GLY A 529 6.42 -0.75 8.18
C GLY A 529 7.69 -1.32 8.81
N ILE A 530 7.93 -1.04 10.09
CA ILE A 530 9.09 -1.55 10.85
C ILE A 530 8.63 -2.24 12.13
N ARG A 531 9.11 -3.45 12.41
CA ARG A 531 8.85 -4.12 13.71
C ARG A 531 9.75 -3.54 14.79
N LYS A 532 9.42 -3.77 16.07
CA LYS A 532 10.32 -3.38 17.16
C LYS A 532 11.61 -4.20 17.07
N GLY A 533 12.76 -3.54 17.20
CA GLY A 533 14.05 -4.21 17.04
C GLY A 533 14.34 -4.67 15.60
N ASP A 534 13.76 -4.01 14.60
CA ASP A 534 13.91 -4.28 13.17
C ASP A 534 14.65 -3.13 12.45
N ASN A 535 15.00 -3.34 11.18
CA ASN A 535 15.52 -2.34 10.27
C ASN A 535 14.71 -2.30 8.96
N ALA A 536 14.33 -1.12 8.47
CA ALA A 536 13.55 -0.95 7.24
C ALA A 536 14.33 -0.17 6.17
N GLN A 537 14.15 -0.53 4.89
CA GLN A 537 14.88 0.04 3.76
C GLN A 537 14.06 1.08 3.00
N ILE A 538 14.73 2.15 2.57
CA ILE A 538 14.19 3.18 1.68
C ILE A 538 15.20 3.39 0.57
N THR A 539 14.80 3.21 -0.68
CA THR A 539 15.61 3.59 -1.84
C THR A 539 15.44 5.08 -2.07
N VAL A 540 16.56 5.82 -2.08
CA VAL A 540 16.58 7.26 -2.34
C VAL A 540 17.32 7.52 -3.64
N MET A 541 16.61 8.02 -4.63
CA MET A 541 17.12 8.32 -5.97
C MET A 541 17.33 9.82 -6.13
N ALA A 542 18.36 10.23 -6.88
CA ALA A 542 18.70 11.62 -7.13
C ALA A 542 18.59 11.96 -8.62
N PHE A 543 17.71 12.91 -8.93
CA PHE A 543 17.70 13.66 -10.18
C PHE A 543 18.74 14.77 -10.05
N ARG A 544 19.91 14.59 -10.67
CA ARG A 544 20.99 15.59 -10.69
C ARG A 544 20.76 16.51 -11.88
N ASN A 545 20.49 17.78 -11.60
CA ASN A 545 20.21 18.79 -12.60
C ASN A 545 21.45 19.65 -12.83
N ASP A 546 21.58 20.19 -14.04
CA ASP A 546 22.58 21.19 -14.42
C ASP A 546 24.03 20.84 -14.03
N GLY A 547 24.41 19.57 -14.16
CA GLY A 547 25.77 19.12 -13.87
C GLY A 547 26.11 19.03 -12.38
N PHE A 548 25.13 18.89 -11.49
CA PHE A 548 25.38 18.67 -10.05
C PHE A 548 26.21 17.38 -9.79
N THR A 549 27.49 17.54 -9.48
CA THR A 549 28.43 16.44 -9.18
C THR A 549 28.75 16.27 -7.70
N GLY A 550 28.12 17.05 -6.80
CA GLY A 550 28.36 16.94 -5.36
C GLY A 550 27.89 15.61 -4.76
N VAL A 551 28.46 15.20 -3.63
CA VAL A 551 27.86 14.13 -2.80
C VAL A 551 26.53 14.65 -2.24
N ILE A 552 25.51 13.80 -2.20
CA ILE A 552 24.23 14.10 -1.55
C ILE A 552 24.12 13.23 -0.30
N ASP A 553 24.26 13.83 0.87
CA ASP A 553 24.04 13.16 2.15
C ASP A 553 22.54 13.11 2.46
N VAL A 554 22.05 11.92 2.74
CA VAL A 554 20.64 11.61 2.96
C VAL A 554 20.41 11.25 4.42
N THR A 555 19.41 11.86 5.04
CA THR A 555 18.97 11.58 6.42
C THR A 555 17.45 11.61 6.52
N ALA A 556 16.90 11.39 7.71
CA ALA A 556 15.47 11.48 7.99
C ALA A 556 15.18 12.42 9.18
N GLU A 557 14.08 13.15 9.08
CA GLU A 557 13.50 14.00 10.12
C GLU A 557 12.09 13.51 10.49
N GLY A 558 11.64 13.82 11.71
CA GLY A 558 10.32 13.43 12.22
C GLY A 558 10.23 11.97 12.68
N LEU A 559 11.35 11.30 12.92
CA LEU A 559 11.37 9.92 13.43
C LEU A 559 10.81 9.85 14.86
N PRO A 560 10.00 8.84 15.21
CA PRO A 560 9.51 8.65 16.57
C PRO A 560 10.62 8.20 17.53
N ALA A 561 10.36 8.33 18.84
CA ALA A 561 11.27 7.85 19.86
C ALA A 561 11.59 6.35 19.69
N GLY A 562 12.88 6.01 19.71
CA GLY A 562 13.36 4.64 19.48
C GLY A 562 13.57 4.28 18.00
N VAL A 563 13.34 5.18 17.05
CA VAL A 563 13.70 4.98 15.64
C VAL A 563 14.79 5.96 15.23
N THR A 564 15.85 5.44 14.59
CA THR A 564 17.02 6.24 14.16
C THR A 564 17.43 5.89 12.73
N THR A 565 18.34 6.68 12.17
CA THR A 565 19.05 6.33 10.94
C THR A 565 20.51 6.78 11.04
N ALA A 566 21.42 6.00 10.47
CA ALA A 566 22.82 6.37 10.30
C ALA A 566 23.03 7.38 9.15
N GLY A 567 21.99 7.64 8.36
CA GLY A 567 22.08 8.32 7.08
C GLY A 567 22.64 7.43 5.97
N ALA A 568 22.65 7.97 4.76
CA ALA A 568 23.29 7.38 3.58
C ALA A 568 23.91 8.50 2.73
N SER A 569 24.76 8.17 1.77
CA SER A 569 25.31 9.15 0.83
C SER A 569 25.18 8.65 -0.60
N ILE A 570 24.75 9.53 -1.50
CA ILE A 570 24.72 9.30 -2.95
C ILE A 570 25.96 9.97 -3.53
N GLY A 571 26.95 9.17 -3.93
CA GLY A 571 28.19 9.66 -4.53
C GLY A 571 27.98 10.40 -5.86
N PRO A 572 28.98 11.14 -6.37
CA PRO A 572 28.88 11.96 -7.59
C PRO A 572 28.42 11.20 -8.83
N THR A 573 28.83 9.94 -8.95
CA THR A 573 28.53 9.06 -10.08
C THR A 573 27.37 8.10 -9.80
N GLN A 574 26.79 8.17 -8.60
CA GLN A 574 25.68 7.32 -8.18
C GLN A 574 24.36 8.07 -8.41
N THR A 575 23.35 7.30 -8.81
CA THR A 575 21.98 7.77 -9.04
C THR A 575 21.06 7.49 -7.85
N SER A 576 21.46 6.61 -6.93
CA SER A 576 20.69 6.24 -5.75
C SER A 576 21.56 5.73 -4.59
N ALA A 577 21.01 5.74 -3.39
CA ALA A 577 21.51 5.02 -2.23
C ALA A 577 20.35 4.43 -1.41
N THR A 578 20.64 3.44 -0.56
CA THR A 578 19.66 2.89 0.37
C THR A 578 19.81 3.55 1.74
N LEU A 579 18.77 4.23 2.19
CA LEU A 579 18.64 4.71 3.56
C LEU A 579 18.00 3.61 4.41
N VAL A 580 18.54 3.37 5.60
CA VAL A 580 18.00 2.38 6.55
C VAL A 580 17.51 3.08 7.80
N LEU A 581 16.28 2.78 8.20
CA LEU A 581 15.73 3.15 9.50
C LEU A 581 15.88 1.96 10.45
N THR A 582 16.25 2.24 11.70
CA THR A 582 16.50 1.23 12.74
C THR A 582 15.58 1.50 13.92
N ALA A 583 14.73 0.53 14.28
CA ALA A 583 13.91 0.59 15.47
C ALA A 583 14.59 -0.17 16.63
N THR A 584 14.59 0.41 17.83
CA THR A 584 14.94 -0.32 19.04
C THR A 584 13.81 -1.28 19.42
N GLU A 585 14.10 -2.23 20.30
CA GLU A 585 13.08 -3.14 20.83
C GLU A 585 12.05 -2.41 21.72
N GLN A 586 12.44 -1.25 22.28
CA GLN A 586 11.60 -0.41 23.12
C GLN A 586 10.83 0.66 22.33
N ALA A 587 10.95 0.68 21.00
CA ALA A 587 10.20 1.61 20.18
C ALA A 587 8.69 1.45 20.44
N ALA A 588 8.00 2.59 20.64
CA ALA A 588 6.56 2.59 20.84
C ALA A 588 5.84 2.27 19.53
N ASP A 589 4.66 1.67 19.61
CA ASP A 589 3.75 1.62 18.46
C ASP A 589 3.43 3.05 18.03
N TRP A 590 3.69 3.35 16.76
CA TRP A 590 3.64 4.70 16.24
C TRP A 590 3.37 4.68 14.74
N HIS A 591 2.73 5.71 14.22
CA HIS A 591 2.64 5.96 12.79
C HIS A 591 2.55 7.46 12.52
N GLY A 592 3.05 7.89 11.38
CA GLY A 592 3.01 9.30 11.00
C GLY A 592 3.91 9.63 9.81
N PRO A 593 3.74 10.82 9.22
CA PRO A 593 4.60 11.28 8.14
C PRO A 593 6.03 11.49 8.66
N ILE A 594 7.01 11.12 7.85
CA ILE A 594 8.43 11.43 8.06
C ILE A 594 8.97 12.16 6.83
N ARG A 595 10.09 12.88 6.98
CA ARG A 595 10.73 13.60 5.88
C ARG A 595 12.11 13.03 5.64
N ILE A 596 12.40 12.65 4.40
CA ILE A 596 13.77 12.31 3.99
C ILE A 596 14.41 13.58 3.45
N ILE A 597 15.62 13.89 3.91
CA ILE A 597 16.33 15.13 3.60
C ILE A 597 17.63 14.79 2.90
N GLY A 598 17.84 15.35 1.71
CA GLY A 598 19.10 15.33 0.98
C GLY A 598 19.83 16.65 1.14
N LYS A 599 21.10 16.61 1.51
CA LYS A 599 22.00 17.76 1.63
C LYS A 599 23.18 17.55 0.71
N GLY A 600 23.32 18.42 -0.27
CA GLY A 600 24.45 18.42 -1.18
C GLY A 600 25.26 19.69 -1.02
N ARG A 601 26.57 19.60 -1.23
CA ARG A 601 27.47 20.74 -1.24
C ARG A 601 28.02 20.93 -2.64
N LEU A 602 27.84 22.13 -3.18
CA LEU A 602 28.42 22.55 -4.46
C LEU A 602 29.69 23.32 -4.18
N GLU A 603 30.78 22.86 -4.77
CA GLU A 603 32.07 23.53 -4.71
C GLU A 603 32.46 24.00 -6.11
N ASP A 604 33.15 25.13 -6.20
CA ASP A 604 33.69 25.61 -7.47
C ASP A 604 34.80 24.63 -7.94
N PRO A 605 34.65 23.98 -9.11
CA PRO A 605 35.63 23.03 -9.62
C PRO A 605 37.03 23.63 -9.78
N ALA A 606 37.14 24.92 -10.12
CA ALA A 606 38.42 25.60 -10.26
C ALA A 606 39.11 25.78 -8.91
N LEU A 607 38.36 26.06 -7.84
CA LEU A 607 38.90 26.18 -6.49
C LEU A 607 39.25 24.81 -5.89
N VAL A 608 38.44 23.78 -6.15
CA VAL A 608 38.78 22.38 -5.81
C VAL A 608 40.08 21.95 -6.49
N LYS A 609 40.22 22.28 -7.79
CA LYS A 609 41.44 22.02 -8.54
C LYS A 609 42.62 22.81 -7.99
N ALA A 610 42.44 24.09 -7.64
CA ALA A 610 43.50 24.91 -7.05
C ALA A 610 44.03 24.30 -5.74
N VAL A 611 43.15 23.85 -4.84
CA VAL A 611 43.56 23.12 -3.62
C VAL A 611 44.36 21.87 -3.98
N THR A 612 43.87 21.08 -4.93
CA THR A 612 44.50 19.82 -5.37
C THR A 612 45.88 20.06 -6.01
N ASP A 613 46.03 21.12 -6.81
CA ASP A 613 47.28 21.50 -7.45
C ASP A 613 48.31 21.93 -6.39
N GLN A 614 47.90 22.70 -5.38
CA GLN A 614 48.77 23.13 -4.29
C GLN A 614 49.19 21.95 -3.39
N GLU A 615 48.28 21.02 -3.08
CA GLU A 615 48.59 19.75 -2.41
C GLU A 615 49.58 18.90 -3.22
N THR A 616 49.48 18.93 -4.55
CA THR A 616 50.43 18.25 -5.43
C THR A 616 51.81 18.91 -5.43
N ALA A 617 51.86 20.24 -5.47
CA ALA A 617 53.11 20.99 -5.35
C ALA A 617 53.80 20.75 -4.00
N LYS A 618 53.03 20.71 -2.91
CA LYS A 618 53.49 20.35 -1.57
C LYS A 618 54.16 18.99 -1.54
N ARG A 619 53.55 17.97 -2.16
CA ARG A 619 54.14 16.63 -2.29
C ARG A 619 55.48 16.64 -3.03
N GLY A 620 55.58 17.41 -4.12
CA GLY A 620 56.83 17.58 -4.86
C GLY A 620 57.95 18.21 -4.02
N VAL A 621 57.64 19.24 -3.23
CA VAL A 621 58.61 19.90 -2.34
C VAL A 621 59.02 19.00 -1.18
N ALA A 622 58.08 18.26 -0.58
CA ALA A 622 58.39 17.31 0.49
C ALA A 622 59.38 16.21 0.03
N ALA A 623 59.22 15.71 -1.19
CA ALA A 623 60.17 14.76 -1.78
C ALA A 623 61.57 15.37 -1.98
N GLN A 624 61.64 16.64 -2.42
CA GLN A 624 62.91 17.37 -2.55
C GLN A 624 63.61 17.55 -1.20
N ILE A 625 62.87 17.91 -0.14
CA ILE A 625 63.41 18.04 1.21
C ILE A 625 64.00 16.70 1.68
N SER A 626 63.31 15.58 1.44
CA SER A 626 63.85 14.26 1.80
C SER A 626 65.15 13.92 1.07
N ALA A 627 65.29 14.32 -0.20
CA ALA A 627 66.56 14.18 -0.92
C ALA A 627 67.66 15.11 -0.36
N LEU A 628 67.29 16.33 0.05
CA LEU A 628 68.19 17.30 0.68
C LEU A 628 68.64 16.83 2.07
N ASP A 629 67.77 16.18 2.84
CA ASP A 629 68.14 15.54 4.12
C ASP A 629 69.25 14.52 3.92
N LYS A 630 69.14 13.67 2.89
CA LYS A 630 70.18 12.71 2.54
C LYS A 630 71.47 13.40 2.10
N ALA A 631 71.38 14.50 1.36
CA ALA A 631 72.54 15.29 0.94
C ALA A 631 73.24 15.94 2.15
N VAL A 632 72.49 16.51 3.10
CA VAL A 632 73.00 17.05 4.36
C VAL A 632 73.72 15.96 5.15
N LEU A 633 73.10 14.79 5.30
CA LEU A 633 73.67 13.65 6.04
C LEU A 633 74.98 13.17 5.39
N THR A 634 74.99 13.05 4.07
CA THR A 634 76.17 12.65 3.29
C THR A 634 77.31 13.66 3.42
N ALA A 635 76.99 14.96 3.29
CA ALA A 635 77.96 16.04 3.45
C ALA A 635 78.52 16.09 4.88
N THR A 636 77.67 15.85 5.88
CA THR A 636 78.06 15.82 7.30
C THR A 636 79.01 14.66 7.59
N GLU A 637 78.75 13.47 7.03
CA GLU A 637 79.65 12.32 7.18
C GLU A 637 80.99 12.56 6.45
N ALA A 638 80.97 13.19 5.26
CA ALA A 638 82.18 13.57 4.54
C ALA A 638 83.02 14.60 5.33
N LEU A 639 82.37 15.56 5.98
CA LEU A 639 83.02 16.50 6.89
C LEU A 639 83.66 15.77 8.06
N LYS A 640 82.93 14.87 8.72
CA LYS A 640 83.45 14.05 9.83
C LYS A 640 84.72 13.28 9.42
N GLN A 641 84.70 12.59 8.28
CA GLN A 641 85.86 11.87 7.75
C GLN A 641 87.04 12.80 7.43
N ALA A 642 86.77 13.97 6.84
CA ALA A 642 87.79 14.98 6.57
C ALA A 642 88.42 15.50 7.87
N THR A 643 87.61 15.75 8.90
CA THR A 643 88.06 16.22 10.22
C THR A 643 88.91 15.16 10.93
N GLU A 644 88.49 13.88 10.92
CA GLU A 644 89.28 12.76 11.46
C GLU A 644 90.62 12.61 10.73
N LYS A 645 90.63 12.75 9.40
CA LYS A 645 91.86 12.70 8.58
C LYS A 645 92.78 13.88 8.84
N ALA A 646 92.25 15.09 9.02
CA ALA A 646 93.01 16.29 9.38
C ALA A 646 93.61 16.18 10.81
N ALA A 647 92.88 15.58 11.75
CA ALA A 647 93.38 15.28 13.09
C ALA A 647 94.53 14.25 13.02
N ALA A 648 94.37 13.16 12.26
CA ALA A 648 95.43 12.17 12.06
C ALA A 648 96.67 12.75 11.37
N ALA A 649 96.49 13.60 10.35
CA ALA A 649 97.58 14.30 9.68
C ALA A 649 98.30 15.30 10.61
N LYS A 650 97.57 15.94 11.53
CA LYS A 650 98.15 16.79 12.58
C LYS A 650 99.07 15.99 13.49
N THR A 651 98.56 14.88 14.05
CA THR A 651 99.33 13.99 14.92
C THR A 651 100.58 13.44 14.22
N ALA A 652 100.47 13.08 12.94
CA ALA A 652 101.61 12.60 12.15
C ALA A 652 102.68 13.69 11.90
N LEU A 653 102.27 14.95 11.70
CA LEU A 653 103.17 16.10 11.55
C LEU A 653 103.81 16.50 12.89
N ASP A 654 103.06 16.48 13.99
CA ASP A 654 103.56 16.80 15.34
C ASP A 654 104.69 15.82 15.77
N GLY A 655 104.66 14.57 15.29
CA GLY A 655 105.73 13.59 15.49
C GLY A 655 106.99 13.78 14.62
N ASP A 656 106.99 14.71 13.64
CA ASP A 656 108.08 14.94 12.69
C ASP A 656 107.90 16.31 11.98
N ALA A 657 108.06 17.39 12.75
CA ALA A 657 107.62 18.73 12.38
C ALA A 657 108.36 19.35 11.16
N ASN A 658 109.52 18.82 10.80
CA ASN A 658 110.33 19.34 9.69
C ASN A 658 110.12 18.61 8.36
N ASN A 659 109.22 17.61 8.32
CA ASN A 659 108.96 16.83 7.11
C ASN A 659 107.97 17.55 6.17
N ASP A 660 108.48 18.05 5.04
CA ASP A 660 107.70 18.85 4.10
C ASP A 660 106.56 18.09 3.43
N ALA A 661 106.68 16.76 3.26
CA ALA A 661 105.60 15.93 2.76
C ALA A 661 104.42 15.85 3.75
N LYS A 662 104.72 15.80 5.06
CA LYS A 662 103.69 15.80 6.12
C LYS A 662 103.05 17.18 6.30
N LYS A 663 103.82 18.27 6.15
CA LYS A 663 103.26 19.64 6.12
C LYS A 663 102.25 19.79 4.97
N LYS A 664 102.60 19.32 3.77
CA LYS A 664 101.69 19.32 2.62
C LYS A 664 100.45 18.47 2.87
N ALA A 665 100.59 17.26 3.40
CA ALA A 665 99.46 16.38 3.71
C ALA A 665 98.49 17.00 4.75
N LYS A 666 99.01 17.71 5.76
CA LYS A 666 98.18 18.45 6.72
C LYS A 666 97.44 19.63 6.07
N ALA A 667 98.13 20.41 5.25
CA ALA A 667 97.51 21.52 4.51
C ALA A 667 96.41 21.03 3.55
N ASP A 668 96.65 19.92 2.84
CA ASP A 668 95.67 19.30 1.95
C ASP A 668 94.45 18.75 2.74
N ALA A 669 94.67 18.20 3.94
CA ALA A 669 93.60 17.71 4.81
C ALA A 669 92.76 18.85 5.42
N ASP A 670 93.39 19.96 5.85
CA ASP A 670 92.67 21.15 6.32
C ASP A 670 91.84 21.79 5.20
N ALA A 671 92.40 21.89 3.99
CA ALA A 671 91.67 22.36 2.81
C ALA A 671 90.46 21.45 2.50
N ALA A 672 90.59 20.13 2.71
CA ALA A 672 89.47 19.19 2.58
C ALA A 672 88.39 19.40 3.64
N VAL A 673 88.75 19.75 4.89
CA VAL A 673 87.79 20.11 5.95
C VAL A 673 87.03 21.39 5.60
N THR A 674 87.73 22.43 5.12
CA THR A 674 87.09 23.69 4.68
C THR A 674 86.09 23.42 3.56
N LYS A 675 86.49 22.65 2.53
CA LYS A 675 85.62 22.29 1.42
C LYS A 675 84.40 21.48 1.87
N ALA A 676 84.58 20.50 2.76
CA ALA A 676 83.48 19.70 3.29
C ALA A 676 82.52 20.53 4.15
N THR A 677 83.04 21.53 4.89
CA THR A 677 82.22 22.48 5.67
C THR A 677 81.36 23.34 4.76
N GLU A 678 81.91 23.83 3.65
CA GLU A 678 81.16 24.60 2.64
C GLU A 678 80.03 23.77 2.01
N GLU A 679 80.28 22.49 1.70
CA GLU A 679 79.24 21.59 1.17
C GLU A 679 78.13 21.31 2.19
N VAL A 680 78.44 21.13 3.48
CA VAL A 680 77.43 21.01 4.54
C VAL A 680 76.59 22.29 4.63
N ASN A 681 77.22 23.46 4.64
CA ASN A 681 76.52 24.74 4.70
C ASN A 681 75.59 24.96 3.49
N LYS A 682 76.06 24.59 2.29
CA LYS A 682 75.27 24.65 1.05
C LYS A 682 74.06 23.70 1.09
N ALA A 683 74.26 22.47 1.56
CA ALA A 683 73.17 21.50 1.72
C ALA A 683 72.13 21.97 2.75
N ASN A 684 72.57 22.51 3.89
CA ASN A 684 71.69 23.07 4.91
C ASN A 684 70.90 24.29 4.42
N ALA A 685 71.54 25.20 3.68
CA ALA A 685 70.86 26.36 3.08
C ALA A 685 69.80 25.93 2.05
N ALA A 686 70.10 24.93 1.22
CA ALA A 686 69.13 24.36 0.28
C ALA A 686 67.95 23.70 1.01
N LYS A 687 68.20 22.95 2.10
CA LYS A 687 67.15 22.38 2.94
C LYS A 687 66.26 23.47 3.55
N ALA A 688 66.84 24.50 4.15
CA ALA A 688 66.08 25.61 4.74
C ALA A 688 65.19 26.34 3.72
N ALA A 689 65.66 26.50 2.47
CA ALA A 689 64.84 27.04 1.38
C ALA A 689 63.68 26.11 1.01
N GLY A 690 63.91 24.80 1.00
CA GLY A 690 62.87 23.78 0.84
C GLY A 690 61.82 23.84 1.95
N ASP A 691 62.26 23.88 3.21
CA ASP A 691 61.38 23.99 4.40
C ASP A 691 60.52 25.26 4.34
N LYS A 692 61.09 26.39 3.94
CA LYS A 692 60.33 27.64 3.74
C LYS A 692 59.26 27.47 2.66
N LYS A 693 59.63 26.89 1.50
CA LYS A 693 58.68 26.64 0.41
C LYS A 693 57.55 25.70 0.83
N LEU A 694 57.82 24.73 1.70
CA LEU A 694 56.80 23.86 2.28
C LEU A 694 55.83 24.62 3.19
N ALA A 695 56.33 25.55 4.02
CA ALA A 695 55.50 26.41 4.86
C ALA A 695 54.61 27.36 4.04
N ASP A 696 55.17 27.95 2.97
CA ASP A 696 54.43 28.82 2.05
C ASP A 696 53.29 28.04 1.36
N LEU A 697 53.57 26.80 0.90
CA LEU A 697 52.57 25.92 0.29
C LEU A 697 51.46 25.52 1.28
N ASN A 698 51.79 25.21 2.54
CA ASN A 698 50.77 24.94 3.56
C ASN A 698 49.84 26.14 3.76
N THR A 699 50.39 27.35 3.76
CA THR A 699 49.60 28.59 3.86
C THR A 699 48.72 28.78 2.63
N ALA A 700 49.25 28.55 1.43
CA ALA A 700 48.51 28.64 0.17
C ALA A 700 47.37 27.60 0.09
N ILE A 701 47.60 26.37 0.56
CA ILE A 701 46.57 25.33 0.65
C ILE A 701 45.45 25.76 1.59
N ALA A 702 45.78 26.27 2.79
CA ALA A 702 44.78 26.74 3.74
C ALA A 702 43.94 27.90 3.17
N ALA A 703 44.59 28.85 2.49
CA ALA A 703 43.90 29.95 1.82
C ALA A 703 43.00 29.47 0.67
N ALA A 704 43.49 28.55 -0.17
CA ALA A 704 42.71 27.95 -1.25
C ALA A 704 41.52 27.14 -0.73
N ALA A 705 41.68 26.39 0.36
CA ALA A 705 40.60 25.66 1.02
C ALA A 705 39.56 26.63 1.59
N THR A 706 39.99 27.72 2.23
CA THR A 706 39.09 28.77 2.73
C THR A 706 38.29 29.41 1.59
N ALA A 707 38.95 29.74 0.47
CA ALA A 707 38.27 30.32 -0.69
C ALA A 707 37.25 29.34 -1.30
N ARG A 708 37.63 28.06 -1.44
CA ARG A 708 36.71 26.99 -1.87
C ARG A 708 35.49 26.92 -0.95
N ASP A 709 35.70 26.91 0.36
CA ASP A 709 34.63 26.75 1.35
C ASP A 709 33.70 27.97 1.41
N GLN A 710 34.23 29.18 1.19
CA GLN A 710 33.43 30.41 1.10
C GLN A 710 32.63 30.50 -0.20
N ALA A 711 33.14 29.97 -1.30
CA ALA A 711 32.43 29.90 -2.58
C ALA A 711 31.43 28.73 -2.64
N ALA A 712 31.50 27.79 -1.71
CA ALA A 712 30.63 26.63 -1.71
C ALA A 712 29.18 26.99 -1.38
N ARG A 713 28.23 26.34 -2.07
CA ARG A 713 26.79 26.49 -1.84
C ARG A 713 26.20 25.18 -1.33
N ASP A 714 25.62 25.21 -0.14
CA ASP A 714 24.86 24.07 0.37
C ASP A 714 23.43 24.08 -0.18
N VAL A 715 22.97 22.92 -0.65
CA VAL A 715 21.65 22.71 -1.25
C VAL A 715 20.94 21.64 -0.42
N THR A 716 19.79 22.00 0.15
CA THR A 716 18.94 21.06 0.90
C THR A 716 17.63 20.83 0.17
N ARG A 717 17.23 19.56 0.06
CA ARG A 717 15.99 19.14 -0.59
C ARG A 717 15.28 18.10 0.24
N VAL A 718 13.96 18.21 0.30
CA VAL A 718 13.11 17.19 0.90
C VAL A 718 12.75 16.19 -0.19
N ALA A 719 12.85 14.90 0.12
CA ALA A 719 12.48 13.88 -0.84
C ALA A 719 10.99 13.90 -1.11
N ARG A 720 10.63 13.79 -2.39
CA ARG A 720 9.28 13.45 -2.81
C ARG A 720 9.05 11.97 -2.49
N ALA A 721 7.87 11.63 -1.99
CA ALA A 721 7.53 10.23 -1.73
C ALA A 721 7.14 9.55 -3.04
N GLY A 722 7.73 8.40 -3.36
CA GLY A 722 7.29 7.54 -4.45
C GLY A 722 6.63 6.26 -3.91
N THR A 723 5.74 5.68 -4.71
CA THR A 723 5.07 4.43 -4.38
C THR A 723 4.91 3.54 -5.62
N ILE A 724 4.87 2.23 -5.38
CA ILE A 724 4.53 1.24 -6.40
C ILE A 724 3.03 1.02 -6.39
N VAL A 725 2.38 1.40 -7.48
CA VAL A 725 0.93 1.25 -7.68
C VAL A 725 0.59 -0.19 -8.04
N TRP A 726 1.32 -0.77 -8.99
CA TRP A 726 1.21 -2.17 -9.39
C TRP A 726 2.59 -2.77 -9.63
N PRO A 727 2.86 -3.99 -9.13
CA PRO A 727 4.17 -4.61 -9.29
C PRO A 727 4.47 -4.89 -10.76
N GLY A 728 5.73 -4.69 -11.14
CA GLY A 728 6.24 -5.05 -12.46
C GLY A 728 6.69 -6.51 -12.54
N ASN A 729 7.20 -6.91 -13.70
CA ASN A 729 7.88 -8.19 -13.88
C ASN A 729 9.30 -7.96 -14.42
N PRO A 730 10.31 -7.80 -13.56
CA PRO A 730 11.70 -7.58 -13.97
C PRO A 730 12.26 -8.70 -14.85
N GLY A 731 11.84 -9.95 -14.62
CA GLY A 731 12.23 -11.10 -15.46
C GLY A 731 11.74 -10.98 -16.91
N ALA A 732 10.65 -10.24 -17.13
CA ALA A 732 10.12 -9.87 -18.44
C ALA A 732 10.49 -8.43 -18.86
N GLN A 733 11.40 -7.76 -18.14
CA GLN A 733 11.75 -6.34 -18.33
C GLN A 733 10.52 -5.40 -18.28
N GLN A 734 9.45 -5.81 -17.60
CA GLN A 734 8.28 -4.96 -17.37
C GLN A 734 8.51 -4.15 -16.10
N ALA A 735 8.65 -2.83 -16.26
CA ALA A 735 8.75 -1.91 -15.13
C ALA A 735 7.47 -1.95 -14.28
N ALA A 736 7.62 -1.65 -12.99
CA ALA A 736 6.47 -1.43 -12.12
C ALA A 736 5.70 -0.19 -12.54
N GLN A 737 4.39 -0.20 -12.34
CA GLN A 737 3.60 1.02 -12.42
C GLN A 737 3.76 1.75 -11.09
N SER A 738 4.32 2.95 -11.16
CA SER A 738 4.74 3.72 -10.00
C SER A 738 4.31 5.18 -10.17
N ARG A 739 4.16 5.90 -9.06
CA ARG A 739 3.81 7.32 -9.04
C ARG A 739 4.40 8.03 -7.84
N LEU A 740 4.32 9.35 -7.83
CA LEU A 740 4.52 10.11 -6.60
C LEU A 740 3.30 9.98 -5.65
N ALA A 741 3.60 9.82 -4.37
CA ALA A 741 2.67 9.89 -3.26
C ALA A 741 2.77 11.27 -2.57
N ARG A 742 1.70 11.71 -1.91
CA ARG A 742 1.62 12.97 -1.16
C ARG A 742 2.54 12.98 0.06
N SER A 743 2.79 11.82 0.66
CA SER A 743 3.65 11.72 1.85
C SER A 743 4.27 10.33 2.02
N LEU A 744 5.48 10.30 2.58
CA LEU A 744 6.12 9.09 3.09
C LEU A 744 5.70 8.89 4.55
N THR A 745 5.06 7.77 4.87
CA THR A 745 4.52 7.48 6.20
C THR A 745 5.24 6.27 6.78
N LEU A 746 5.77 6.41 8.00
CA LEU A 746 6.40 5.31 8.75
C LEU A 746 5.37 4.73 9.73
N CYS A 747 5.40 3.40 9.92
CA CYS A 747 4.65 2.71 10.97
C CYS A 747 5.58 1.78 11.76
N VAL A 748 5.69 2.00 13.08
CA VAL A 748 6.31 1.06 14.02
C VAL A 748 5.23 0.09 14.50
N MET A 749 5.34 -1.18 14.12
CA MET A 749 4.39 -2.23 14.45
C MET A 749 4.49 -2.66 15.91
N LYS A 750 3.39 -3.22 16.44
CA LYS A 750 3.36 -3.82 17.78
C LYS A 750 4.26 -5.06 17.89
N GLU A 751 4.38 -5.83 16.80
CA GLU A 751 5.23 -7.02 16.72
C GLU A 751 6.73 -6.68 16.87
N THR A 752 7.47 -7.59 17.51
CA THR A 752 8.94 -7.51 17.62
C THR A 752 9.58 -8.40 16.57
N ALA A 753 10.63 -7.91 15.91
CA ALA A 753 11.40 -8.73 14.98
C ALA A 753 12.16 -9.85 15.73
N PRO A 754 12.22 -11.06 15.18
CA PRO A 754 12.85 -12.22 15.81
C PRO A 754 14.36 -12.05 16.00
N TYR A 755 14.99 -11.19 15.20
CA TYR A 755 16.38 -10.78 15.37
C TYR A 755 16.63 -9.42 14.74
N GLN A 756 17.75 -8.78 15.11
CA GLN A 756 18.26 -7.57 14.46
C GLN A 756 19.71 -7.76 14.08
N LEU A 757 20.10 -7.32 12.89
CA LEU A 757 21.49 -7.21 12.51
C LEU A 757 22.01 -5.81 12.85
N ALA A 758 22.97 -5.74 13.76
CA ALA A 758 23.57 -4.50 14.25
C ALA A 758 25.05 -4.42 13.90
N THR A 759 25.57 -3.20 13.77
CA THR A 759 26.99 -2.90 13.62
C THR A 759 27.27 -1.54 14.25
N ASP A 760 28.40 -1.41 14.94
CA ASP A 760 28.74 -0.18 15.69
C ASP A 760 29.36 0.90 14.79
N ASN A 761 30.04 0.49 13.72
CA ASN A 761 30.71 1.39 12.79
C ASN A 761 30.09 1.29 11.40
N VAL A 762 29.53 2.40 10.94
CA VAL A 762 28.83 2.49 9.65
C VAL A 762 29.56 3.39 8.65
N LYS A 763 30.65 4.05 9.04
CA LYS A 763 31.45 4.91 8.16
C LYS A 763 32.90 4.46 8.15
N PHE A 764 33.44 4.21 6.96
CA PHE A 764 34.80 3.74 6.77
C PHE A 764 35.51 4.61 5.75
N SER A 765 36.78 4.94 6.01
CA SER A 765 37.69 5.57 5.06
C SER A 765 38.83 4.60 4.80
N VAL A 766 39.01 4.19 3.56
CA VAL A 766 39.90 3.08 3.19
C VAL A 766 40.63 3.40 1.90
N ASN A 767 41.91 3.04 1.80
CA ASN A 767 42.65 3.19 0.55
C ASN A 767 42.35 2.01 -0.38
N GLN A 768 42.49 2.24 -1.68
CA GLN A 768 42.66 1.16 -2.65
C GLN A 768 43.77 0.20 -2.20
N GLY A 769 43.55 -1.10 -2.37
CA GLY A 769 44.47 -2.15 -1.97
C GLY A 769 44.44 -2.53 -0.49
N SER A 770 43.53 -1.98 0.32
CA SER A 770 43.39 -2.33 1.75
C SER A 770 42.24 -3.30 2.01
N GLN A 771 42.30 -3.97 3.16
CA GLN A 771 41.21 -4.77 3.71
C GLN A 771 40.71 -4.19 5.04
N ILE A 772 39.41 -4.24 5.25
CA ILE A 772 38.79 -3.94 6.55
C ILE A 772 37.91 -5.08 6.99
N LEU A 773 37.78 -5.23 8.32
CA LEU A 773 36.91 -6.20 8.95
C LEU A 773 35.65 -5.48 9.44
N LEU A 774 34.49 -5.97 9.01
CA LEU A 774 33.18 -5.44 9.34
C LEU A 774 32.56 -6.32 10.43
N PRO A 775 32.51 -5.86 11.70
CA PRO A 775 31.86 -6.60 12.77
C PRO A 775 30.34 -6.43 12.66
N PHE A 776 29.63 -7.54 12.70
CA PHE A 776 28.19 -7.59 12.81
C PHE A 776 27.77 -8.41 14.01
N ARG A 777 26.75 -7.92 14.71
CA ARG A 777 26.13 -8.61 15.84
C ARG A 777 24.68 -8.92 15.54
N LEU A 778 24.28 -10.13 15.87
CA LEU A 778 22.92 -10.62 15.76
C LEU A 778 22.24 -10.55 17.13
N ALA A 779 21.38 -9.55 17.32
CA ALA A 779 20.53 -9.46 18.50
C ALA A 779 19.32 -10.41 18.33
N LYS A 780 19.42 -11.62 18.85
CA LYS A 780 18.38 -12.68 18.75
C LYS A 780 17.29 -12.49 19.80
N ARG A 781 16.03 -12.80 19.47
CA ARG A 781 14.85 -12.69 20.35
C ARG A 781 13.92 -13.89 20.19
N ALA A 782 12.95 -14.03 21.09
CA ALA A 782 11.88 -15.04 21.01
C ALA A 782 12.38 -16.49 20.78
N GLY A 783 13.55 -16.83 21.34
CA GLY A 783 14.17 -18.16 21.18
C GLY A 783 14.72 -18.46 19.79
N PHE A 784 14.83 -17.45 18.91
CA PHE A 784 15.42 -17.59 17.58
C PHE A 784 16.91 -17.97 17.65
N ASP A 785 17.32 -19.02 16.94
CA ASP A 785 18.72 -19.49 16.89
C ASP A 785 19.09 -20.16 15.55
N ASN A 786 18.43 -19.81 14.45
CA ASN A 786 18.78 -20.36 13.14
C ASN A 786 20.06 -19.71 12.57
N ASN A 787 20.68 -20.35 11.58
CA ASN A 787 21.72 -19.72 10.77
C ASN A 787 21.14 -18.50 10.07
N VAL A 788 21.87 -17.38 10.07
CA VAL A 788 21.47 -16.15 9.37
C VAL A 788 22.51 -15.85 8.30
N THR A 789 22.16 -16.09 7.03
CA THR A 789 23.02 -15.75 5.89
C THR A 789 23.11 -14.25 5.76
N ILE A 790 24.33 -13.69 5.67
CA ILE A 790 24.55 -12.28 5.37
C ILE A 790 25.07 -12.16 3.94
N THR A 791 24.37 -11.35 3.15
CA THR A 791 24.71 -11.02 1.76
C THR A 791 24.85 -9.51 1.61
N PHE A 792 25.93 -9.07 0.99
CA PHE A 792 26.10 -7.66 0.64
C PHE A 792 25.51 -7.40 -0.74
N VAL A 793 24.52 -6.53 -0.81
CA VAL A 793 23.77 -6.25 -2.05
C VAL A 793 24.40 -5.08 -2.79
N ALA A 794 24.58 -5.27 -4.10
CA ALA A 794 25.07 -4.27 -5.05
C ALA A 794 26.35 -3.50 -4.63
N PRO A 795 27.43 -4.18 -4.18
CA PRO A 795 28.70 -3.48 -3.99
C PRO A 795 29.20 -2.93 -5.35
N PRO A 796 29.88 -1.76 -5.38
CA PRO A 796 30.51 -1.26 -6.59
C PRO A 796 31.51 -2.28 -7.17
N ALA A 797 31.70 -2.24 -8.49
CA ALA A 797 32.58 -3.18 -9.18
C ALA A 797 33.98 -3.24 -8.54
N ASN A 798 34.50 -4.46 -8.33
CA ASN A 798 35.78 -4.76 -7.69
C ASN A 798 35.89 -4.41 -6.19
N LEU A 799 34.82 -3.94 -5.54
CA LEU A 799 34.72 -3.92 -4.08
C LEU A 799 34.22 -5.31 -3.62
N GLN A 800 35.11 -6.11 -3.07
CA GLN A 800 34.82 -7.50 -2.72
C GLN A 800 34.40 -7.60 -1.25
N VAL A 801 33.23 -8.17 -1.00
CA VAL A 801 32.77 -8.47 0.37
C VAL A 801 32.48 -9.95 0.49
N GLU A 802 32.92 -10.55 1.59
CA GLU A 802 32.64 -11.96 1.88
C GLU A 802 31.16 -12.14 2.25
N ASN A 803 30.42 -13.00 1.54
CA ASN A 803 29.07 -13.42 1.93
C ASN A 803 29.16 -14.74 2.70
N LYS A 804 28.65 -14.78 3.94
CA LYS A 804 28.63 -15.99 4.78
C LYS A 804 27.56 -15.88 5.86
N PRO A 805 27.17 -16.99 6.52
CA PRO A 805 26.23 -16.93 7.63
C PRO A 805 26.89 -16.59 8.96
N ILE A 806 26.12 -15.95 9.85
CA ILE A 806 26.29 -16.11 11.30
C ILE A 806 25.61 -17.42 11.67
N ASN A 807 26.42 -18.41 12.09
CA ASN A 807 25.94 -19.75 12.37
C ASN A 807 25.09 -19.81 13.66
N LYS A 808 24.25 -20.83 13.74
CA LYS A 808 23.50 -21.24 14.94
C LYS A 808 24.40 -21.25 16.17
N GLY A 809 23.90 -20.71 17.29
CA GLY A 809 24.65 -20.54 18.54
C GLY A 809 25.58 -19.33 18.59
N ALA A 810 26.03 -18.78 17.44
CA ALA A 810 26.89 -17.58 17.42
C ALA A 810 26.06 -16.29 17.47
N ALA A 811 26.57 -15.26 18.16
CA ALA A 811 25.97 -13.93 18.24
C ALA A 811 26.69 -12.89 17.38
N ASP A 812 27.94 -13.15 17.00
CA ASP A 812 28.79 -12.20 16.30
C ASP A 812 29.36 -12.84 15.02
N GLY A 813 29.58 -12.02 14.01
CA GLY A 813 30.21 -12.40 12.75
C GLY A 813 31.15 -11.31 12.27
N LEU A 814 32.29 -11.71 11.73
CA LEU A 814 33.30 -10.80 11.20
C LEU A 814 33.47 -11.02 9.70
N TYR A 815 33.26 -9.96 8.92
CA TYR A 815 33.19 -10.02 7.46
C TYR A 815 34.32 -9.22 6.84
N ARG A 816 34.96 -9.78 5.81
CA ARG A 816 36.03 -9.09 5.09
C ARG A 816 35.47 -8.22 3.97
N LEU A 817 35.90 -6.96 3.95
CA LEU A 817 35.78 -6.06 2.80
C LEU A 817 37.17 -5.83 2.22
N TYR A 818 37.36 -6.10 0.93
CA TYR A 818 38.59 -5.79 0.20
C TYR A 818 38.30 -4.76 -0.89
N VAL A 819 39.09 -3.68 -0.87
CA VAL A 819 39.04 -2.62 -1.87
C VAL A 819 40.14 -2.89 -2.88
N ALA A 820 39.80 -3.40 -4.06
CA ALA A 820 40.82 -3.62 -5.09
C ALA A 820 41.44 -2.30 -5.57
N ASN A 821 42.64 -2.36 -6.14
CA ASN A 821 43.38 -1.17 -6.61
C ASN A 821 42.67 -0.37 -7.71
N ASN A 822 41.71 -0.98 -8.40
CA ASN A 822 40.97 -0.39 -9.51
C ASN A 822 39.54 0.07 -9.13
N VAL A 823 39.14 -0.02 -7.86
CA VAL A 823 37.89 0.60 -7.40
C VAL A 823 38.05 2.11 -7.49
N ALA A 824 37.17 2.80 -8.21
CA ALA A 824 37.30 4.26 -8.37
C ALA A 824 37.27 4.96 -7.00
N PRO A 825 38.14 5.95 -6.73
CA PRO A 825 38.04 6.77 -5.53
C PRO A 825 36.67 7.48 -5.45
N GLY A 826 36.10 7.55 -4.26
CA GLY A 826 34.77 8.11 -4.06
C GLY A 826 34.07 7.54 -2.83
N THR A 827 32.87 8.05 -2.56
CA THR A 827 32.02 7.58 -1.47
C THR A 827 30.95 6.66 -2.02
N TYR A 828 30.83 5.47 -1.42
CA TYR A 828 29.89 4.43 -1.80
C TYR A 828 29.04 4.03 -0.59
N SER A 829 27.77 3.73 -0.82
CA SER A 829 26.92 3.06 0.16
C SER A 829 26.83 1.56 -0.18
N ILE A 830 27.04 0.69 0.82
CA ILE A 830 26.83 -0.76 0.69
C ILE A 830 25.85 -1.23 1.77
N LEU A 831 25.02 -2.20 1.42
CA LEU A 831 24.00 -2.74 2.32
C LEU A 831 24.26 -4.22 2.60
N ALA A 832 24.38 -4.57 3.88
CA ALA A 832 24.30 -5.96 4.31
C ALA A 832 22.83 -6.34 4.52
N GLN A 833 22.39 -7.45 3.95
CA GLN A 833 21.07 -8.01 4.15
C GLN A 833 21.14 -9.43 4.69
N THR A 834 20.21 -9.75 5.58
CA THR A 834 20.08 -11.11 6.11
C THR A 834 19.14 -11.96 5.27
N GLN A 835 19.28 -13.28 5.36
CA GLN A 835 18.29 -14.23 4.88
C GLN A 835 18.26 -15.45 5.83
N THR A 836 17.09 -15.77 6.36
CA THR A 836 16.86 -16.97 7.19
C THR A 836 15.37 -17.31 7.25
N GLN A 837 15.03 -18.47 7.81
CA GLN A 837 13.66 -18.87 8.10
C GLN A 837 13.31 -18.64 9.56
N VAL A 838 12.12 -18.12 9.81
CA VAL A 838 11.56 -17.89 11.14
C VAL A 838 10.21 -18.60 11.23
N SER A 839 9.98 -19.34 12.31
CA SER A 839 8.65 -19.88 12.61
C SER A 839 7.73 -18.74 13.04
N TYR A 840 6.65 -18.51 12.29
CA TYR A 840 5.73 -17.40 12.50
C TYR A 840 4.29 -17.92 12.62
N SER A 841 3.59 -17.49 13.66
CA SER A 841 2.16 -17.72 13.85
C SER A 841 1.39 -16.43 13.60
N ARG A 842 0.52 -16.43 12.59
CA ARG A 842 -0.30 -15.27 12.24
C ARG A 842 -1.44 -15.10 13.27
N ASN A 843 -1.48 -13.94 13.92
CA ASN A 843 -2.56 -13.54 14.84
C ASN A 843 -3.04 -14.65 15.83
N PRO A 844 -2.14 -15.16 16.70
CA PRO A 844 -2.51 -16.18 17.69
C PRO A 844 -3.53 -15.67 18.72
N GLU A 845 -3.57 -14.35 18.97
CA GLU A 845 -4.54 -13.72 19.89
C GLU A 845 -5.98 -13.88 19.38
N ALA A 846 -6.22 -13.67 18.07
CA ALA A 846 -7.54 -13.89 17.48
C ALA A 846 -7.98 -15.36 17.54
N ALA A 847 -7.06 -16.31 17.37
CA ALA A 847 -7.36 -17.74 17.52
C ALA A 847 -7.76 -18.08 18.96
N ALA A 848 -7.04 -17.55 19.95
CA ALA A 848 -7.38 -17.72 21.37
C ALA A 848 -8.73 -17.08 21.73
N LEU A 849 -9.03 -15.89 21.18
CA LEU A 849 -10.33 -15.24 21.37
C LEU A 849 -11.46 -16.04 20.73
N ALA A 850 -11.28 -16.52 19.51
CA ALA A 850 -12.28 -17.32 18.81
C ALA A 850 -12.56 -18.65 19.53
N ALA A 851 -11.53 -19.29 20.10
CA ALA A 851 -11.71 -20.48 20.94
C ALA A 851 -12.61 -20.21 22.17
N LYS A 852 -12.39 -19.08 22.87
CA LYS A 852 -13.25 -18.67 24.00
C LYS A 852 -14.68 -18.34 23.54
N GLN A 853 -14.84 -17.69 22.39
CA GLN A 853 -16.16 -17.39 21.81
C GLN A 853 -16.91 -18.68 21.45
N LYS A 854 -16.20 -19.68 20.93
CA LYS A 854 -16.75 -21.01 20.66
C LYS A 854 -17.24 -21.67 21.95
N GLU A 855 -16.44 -21.69 23.01
CA GLU A 855 -16.85 -22.27 24.30
C GLU A 855 -18.11 -21.60 24.87
N ALA A 856 -18.21 -20.27 24.78
CA ALA A 856 -19.38 -19.52 25.20
C ALA A 856 -20.63 -19.84 24.35
N ALA A 857 -20.47 -19.92 23.03
CA ALA A 857 -21.55 -20.26 22.11
C ALA A 857 -22.02 -21.72 22.27
N ASP A 858 -21.09 -22.66 22.52
CA ASP A 858 -21.38 -24.06 22.84
C ASP A 858 -22.28 -24.16 24.09
N LYS A 859 -21.93 -23.42 25.14
CA LYS A 859 -22.71 -23.37 26.38
C LYS A 859 -24.10 -22.76 26.15
N SER A 860 -24.18 -21.62 25.47
CA SER A 860 -25.45 -20.93 25.19
C SER A 860 -26.41 -21.79 24.34
N ALA A 861 -25.87 -22.49 23.33
CA ALA A 861 -26.66 -23.39 22.51
C ALA A 861 -27.23 -24.57 23.31
N ALA A 862 -26.43 -25.15 24.23
CA ALA A 862 -26.88 -26.23 25.10
C ALA A 862 -28.01 -25.76 26.06
N GLU A 863 -27.85 -24.60 26.70
CA GLU A 863 -28.86 -24.02 27.59
C GLU A 863 -30.16 -23.70 26.84
N ALA A 864 -30.07 -23.12 25.65
CA ALA A 864 -31.24 -22.78 24.83
C ALA A 864 -31.97 -24.03 24.30
N ALA A 865 -31.23 -25.07 23.91
CA ALA A 865 -31.81 -26.36 23.49
C ALA A 865 -32.56 -27.05 24.64
N GLU A 866 -31.99 -27.04 25.85
CA GLU A 866 -32.65 -27.61 27.04
C GLU A 866 -33.91 -26.81 27.43
N ALA A 867 -33.88 -25.48 27.32
CA ALA A 867 -35.06 -24.64 27.54
C ALA A 867 -36.18 -24.91 26.52
N ALA A 868 -35.82 -25.06 25.24
CA ALA A 868 -36.78 -25.40 24.18
C ALA A 868 -37.41 -26.78 24.39
N LYS A 869 -36.60 -27.76 24.80
CA LYS A 869 -37.09 -29.11 25.14
C LYS A 869 -38.12 -29.05 26.29
N LYS A 870 -37.82 -28.36 27.38
CA LYS A 870 -38.74 -28.20 28.52
C LYS A 870 -40.04 -27.48 28.12
N ALA A 871 -39.95 -26.45 27.28
CA ALA A 871 -41.13 -25.74 26.79
C ALA A 871 -42.00 -26.61 25.87
N ALA A 872 -41.39 -27.45 25.02
CA ALA A 872 -42.11 -28.41 24.18
C ALA A 872 -42.82 -29.49 25.01
N GLU A 873 -42.17 -30.01 26.06
CA GLU A 873 -42.80 -30.94 27.01
C GLU A 873 -43.99 -30.29 27.74
N ALA A 874 -43.83 -29.05 28.22
CA ALA A 874 -44.90 -28.29 28.87
C ALA A 874 -46.09 -28.03 27.92
N LYS A 875 -45.80 -27.72 26.65
CA LYS A 875 -46.82 -27.57 25.59
C LYS A 875 -47.61 -28.87 25.39
N ALA A 876 -46.92 -30.01 25.29
CA ALA A 876 -47.60 -31.31 25.12
C ALA A 876 -48.53 -31.63 26.30
N VAL A 877 -48.14 -31.28 27.53
CA VAL A 877 -48.99 -31.42 28.73
C VAL A 877 -50.21 -30.48 28.65
N ALA A 878 -50.02 -29.23 28.26
CA ALA A 878 -51.12 -28.26 28.14
C ALA A 878 -52.10 -28.58 27.00
N ASP A 879 -51.60 -29.04 25.85
CA ASP A 879 -52.41 -29.54 24.72
C ASP A 879 -53.31 -30.68 25.15
N LYS A 880 -52.74 -31.66 25.89
CA LYS A 880 -53.50 -32.79 26.42
C LYS A 880 -54.57 -32.32 27.41
N LYS A 881 -54.21 -31.45 28.36
CA LYS A 881 -55.13 -30.90 29.36
C LYS A 881 -56.30 -30.14 28.72
N ALA A 882 -56.04 -29.33 27.68
CA ALA A 882 -57.08 -28.63 26.94
C ALA A 882 -58.02 -29.59 26.19
N THR A 883 -57.48 -30.67 25.62
CA THR A 883 -58.26 -31.71 24.92
C THR A 883 -59.15 -32.48 25.89
N ASP A 884 -58.60 -32.94 27.01
CA ASP A 884 -59.32 -33.71 28.03
C ASP A 884 -60.46 -32.87 28.66
N THR A 885 -60.17 -31.63 29.04
CA THR A 885 -61.18 -30.71 29.62
C THR A 885 -62.26 -30.30 28.62
N ALA A 886 -61.94 -30.15 27.34
CA ALA A 886 -62.94 -29.89 26.30
C ALA A 886 -63.88 -31.09 26.08
N ALA A 887 -63.35 -32.32 26.15
CA ALA A 887 -64.17 -33.54 26.08
C ALA A 887 -65.11 -33.68 27.29
N GLU A 888 -64.63 -33.35 28.49
CA GLU A 888 -65.44 -33.32 29.71
C GLU A 888 -66.54 -32.24 29.66
N ALA A 889 -66.20 -31.02 29.22
CA ALA A 889 -67.17 -29.94 29.06
C ALA A 889 -68.26 -30.30 28.05
N LYS A 890 -67.90 -30.94 26.94
CA LYS A 890 -68.87 -31.45 25.96
C LYS A 890 -69.80 -32.49 26.58
N LYS A 891 -69.25 -33.46 27.32
CA LYS A 891 -70.04 -34.50 28.00
C LYS A 891 -71.00 -33.90 29.03
N ALA A 892 -70.58 -32.88 29.77
CA ALA A 892 -71.43 -32.17 30.73
C ALA A 892 -72.51 -31.33 30.03
N ALA A 893 -72.20 -30.70 28.90
CA ALA A 893 -73.17 -29.98 28.08
C ALA A 893 -74.25 -30.92 27.49
N ASP A 894 -73.85 -32.08 26.95
CA ASP A 894 -74.78 -33.09 26.44
C ASP A 894 -75.70 -33.63 27.56
N ALA A 895 -75.13 -33.87 28.76
CA ALA A 895 -75.90 -34.27 29.94
C ALA A 895 -76.88 -33.18 30.40
N LYS A 896 -76.49 -31.91 30.32
CA LYS A 896 -77.37 -30.76 30.59
C LYS A 896 -78.54 -30.72 29.62
N VAL A 897 -78.29 -30.89 28.31
CA VAL A 897 -79.37 -30.93 27.30
C VAL A 897 -80.35 -32.08 27.57
N ALA A 898 -79.84 -33.25 27.94
CA ALA A 898 -80.68 -34.39 28.32
C ALA A 898 -81.50 -34.13 29.59
N ALA A 899 -80.89 -33.53 30.62
CA ALA A 899 -81.56 -33.18 31.87
C ALA A 899 -82.60 -32.05 31.68
N ASP A 900 -82.30 -31.05 30.86
CA ASP A 900 -83.24 -29.97 30.47
C ASP A 900 -84.47 -30.56 29.76
N LYS A 901 -84.26 -31.48 28.82
CA LYS A 901 -85.33 -32.18 28.11
C LYS A 901 -86.18 -33.01 29.08
N LEU A 902 -85.54 -33.80 29.94
CA LEU A 902 -86.23 -34.65 30.91
C LEU A 902 -87.03 -33.82 31.93
N ALA A 903 -86.47 -32.71 32.43
CA ALA A 903 -87.18 -31.80 33.34
C ALA A 903 -88.39 -31.15 32.65
N THR A 904 -88.29 -30.80 31.36
CA THR A 904 -89.39 -30.24 30.59
C THR A 904 -90.51 -31.26 30.34
N GLU A 905 -90.16 -32.48 29.92
CA GLU A 905 -91.12 -33.56 29.66
C GLU A 905 -91.83 -34.03 30.94
N THR A 906 -91.09 -34.16 32.05
CA THR A 906 -91.66 -34.58 33.34
C THR A 906 -92.52 -33.49 33.98
N ALA A 907 -92.17 -32.21 33.82
CA ALA A 907 -93.04 -31.09 34.22
C ALA A 907 -94.35 -31.06 33.41
N ALA A 908 -94.29 -31.31 32.10
CA ALA A 908 -95.47 -31.42 31.26
C ALA A 908 -96.36 -32.62 31.66
N ALA A 909 -95.76 -33.78 31.99
CA ALA A 909 -96.47 -34.96 32.44
C ALA A 909 -97.12 -34.76 33.83
N ALA A 910 -96.44 -34.09 34.76
CA ALA A 910 -97.01 -33.75 36.07
C ALA A 910 -98.20 -32.79 35.94
N LYS A 911 -98.10 -31.79 35.04
CA LYS A 911 -99.22 -30.90 34.72
C LYS A 911 -100.40 -31.66 34.11
N ALA A 912 -100.16 -32.56 33.16
CA ALA A 912 -101.23 -33.38 32.56
C ALA A 912 -101.90 -34.31 33.57
N ALA A 913 -101.15 -34.86 34.53
CA ALA A 913 -101.71 -35.67 35.62
C ALA A 913 -102.56 -34.83 36.58
N ALA A 914 -102.13 -33.61 36.90
CA ALA A 914 -102.91 -32.68 37.72
C ALA A 914 -104.23 -32.26 37.03
N ASP A 915 -104.16 -31.97 35.72
CA ASP A 915 -105.34 -31.63 34.90
C ASP A 915 -106.33 -32.83 34.83
N ALA A 916 -105.82 -34.07 34.71
CA ALA A 916 -106.64 -35.28 34.72
C ALA A 916 -107.33 -35.54 36.07
N LYS A 917 -106.63 -35.31 37.19
CA LYS A 917 -107.16 -35.47 38.56
C LYS A 917 -108.43 -34.67 38.79
N VAL A 918 -108.49 -33.42 38.30
CA VAL A 918 -109.68 -32.54 38.41
C VAL A 918 -110.92 -33.22 37.80
N THR A 919 -110.75 -33.92 36.69
CA THR A 919 -111.83 -34.62 35.97
C THR A 919 -112.30 -35.87 36.72
N THR A 920 -111.38 -36.66 37.27
CA THR A 920 -111.69 -37.88 38.05
C THR A 920 -112.25 -37.59 39.44
N ASP A 921 -111.81 -36.52 40.11
CA ASP A 921 -112.38 -36.08 41.40
C ASP A 921 -113.86 -35.72 41.24
N LYS A 922 -114.19 -35.03 40.14
CA LYS A 922 -115.56 -34.67 39.80
C LYS A 922 -116.42 -35.92 39.57
N ALA A 923 -115.93 -36.89 38.79
CA ALA A 923 -116.63 -38.15 38.53
C ALA A 923 -116.87 -39.02 39.78
N ALA A 924 -115.90 -39.08 40.72
CA ALA A 924 -116.07 -39.78 41.99
C ALA A 924 -117.13 -39.13 42.89
N THR A 925 -117.17 -37.80 42.92
CA THR A 925 -118.16 -37.05 43.71
C THR A 925 -119.58 -37.25 43.17
N ASP A 926 -119.75 -37.27 41.84
CA ASP A 926 -121.04 -37.47 41.18
C ASP A 926 -121.56 -38.92 41.36
N ALA A 927 -120.66 -39.92 41.37
CA ALA A 927 -121.02 -41.34 41.55
C ALA A 927 -121.42 -41.67 43.01
N ASP A 928 -120.75 -41.08 44.01
CA ASP A 928 -121.06 -41.28 45.43
C ASP A 928 -122.45 -40.68 45.77
N ALA A 929 -122.78 -39.53 45.16
CA ALA A 929 -124.12 -38.93 45.26
C ALA A 929 -125.22 -39.83 44.66
N ALA A 930 -124.95 -40.50 43.55
CA ALA A 930 -125.88 -41.44 42.91
C ALA A 930 -126.11 -42.72 43.74
N ALA A 931 -125.06 -43.27 44.36
CA ALA A 931 -125.17 -44.43 45.25
C ALA A 931 -126.02 -44.15 46.49
N LYS A 932 -125.85 -42.96 47.09
CA LYS A 932 -126.64 -42.54 48.26
C LYS A 932 -128.13 -42.40 47.93
N ALA A 933 -128.46 -41.86 46.75
CA ALA A 933 -129.83 -41.74 46.28
C ALA A 933 -130.51 -43.10 46.02
N ALA A 934 -129.76 -44.11 45.54
CA ALA A 934 -130.28 -45.46 45.33
C ALA A 934 -130.60 -46.19 46.64
N VAL A 935 -129.78 -46.01 47.69
CA VAL A 935 -130.00 -46.57 49.03
C VAL A 935 -131.29 -46.01 49.65
N ASP A 936 -131.51 -44.70 49.54
CA ASP A 936 -132.73 -44.05 50.02
C ASP A 936 -133.98 -44.56 49.27
N ALA A 937 -133.86 -44.85 47.98
CA ALA A 937 -134.94 -45.43 47.18
C ALA A 937 -135.26 -46.88 47.60
N ALA A 938 -134.25 -47.70 47.88
CA ALA A 938 -134.42 -49.08 48.35
C ALA A 938 -135.03 -49.16 49.76
N ALA A 939 -134.68 -48.22 50.65
CA ALA A 939 -135.29 -48.09 51.97
C ALA A 939 -136.79 -47.78 51.87
N LYS A 940 -137.19 -46.84 50.99
CA LYS A 940 -138.60 -46.51 50.74
C LYS A 940 -139.38 -47.67 50.12
N ALA A 941 -138.77 -48.42 49.19
CA ALA A 941 -139.39 -49.60 48.59
C ALA A 941 -139.60 -50.75 49.60
N LYS A 942 -138.69 -50.92 50.57
CA LYS A 942 -138.85 -51.86 51.70
C LYS A 942 -140.01 -51.49 52.60
N GLU A 943 -140.10 -50.22 52.97
CA GLU A 943 -141.16 -49.72 53.85
C GLU A 943 -142.56 -49.86 53.23
N ALA A 944 -142.65 -49.75 51.91
CA ALA A 944 -143.89 -50.02 51.16
C ALA A 944 -144.24 -51.52 51.12
N LEU A 945 -143.26 -52.40 50.88
CA LEU A 945 -143.48 -53.85 50.84
C LEU A 945 -143.90 -54.44 52.20
N ASP A 946 -143.34 -53.94 53.31
CA ASP A 946 -143.68 -54.42 54.66
C ASP A 946 -145.16 -54.14 55.03
N LYS A 947 -145.80 -53.15 54.41
CA LYS A 947 -147.21 -52.79 54.63
C LYS A 947 -148.21 -53.66 53.83
N ASP A 948 -147.77 -54.30 52.75
CA ASP A 948 -148.57 -55.23 51.94
C ASP A 948 -147.68 -56.37 51.38
N PRO A 949 -147.38 -57.39 52.20
CA PRO A 949 -146.36 -58.40 51.89
C PRO A 949 -146.69 -59.29 50.68
N ASN A 950 -147.95 -59.26 50.20
CA ASN A 950 -148.43 -60.10 49.11
C ASN A 950 -148.56 -59.33 47.78
N ASN A 951 -148.13 -58.06 47.72
CA ASN A 951 -148.17 -57.26 46.50
C ASN A 951 -146.97 -57.55 45.58
N ASP A 952 -147.22 -58.27 44.49
CA ASP A 952 -146.17 -58.66 43.54
C ASP A 952 -145.52 -57.45 42.83
N GLY A 953 -146.20 -56.30 42.74
CA GLY A 953 -145.63 -55.06 42.21
C GLY A 953 -144.58 -54.45 43.15
N LEU A 954 -144.83 -54.49 44.46
CA LEU A 954 -143.88 -53.99 45.47
C LEU A 954 -142.69 -54.93 45.66
N LYS A 955 -142.87 -56.25 45.50
CA LYS A 955 -141.75 -57.22 45.48
C LYS A 955 -140.78 -56.93 44.34
N LYS A 956 -141.29 -56.64 43.16
CA LYS A 956 -140.47 -56.28 41.99
C LYS A 956 -139.78 -54.92 42.19
N ALA A 957 -140.49 -53.90 42.67
CA ALA A 957 -139.91 -52.58 42.92
C ALA A 957 -138.78 -52.61 43.96
N LYS A 958 -138.90 -53.46 45.00
CA LYS A 958 -137.82 -53.68 45.96
C LYS A 958 -136.64 -54.42 45.32
N ALA A 959 -136.87 -55.47 44.54
CA ALA A 959 -135.80 -56.18 43.84
C ALA A 959 -135.04 -55.26 42.87
N ASP A 960 -135.76 -54.40 42.13
CA ASP A 960 -135.17 -53.43 41.20
C ASP A 960 -134.38 -52.33 41.95
N ALA A 961 -134.89 -51.87 43.11
CA ALA A 961 -134.18 -50.91 43.95
C ALA A 961 -132.92 -51.50 44.62
N ASP A 962 -133.00 -52.74 45.12
CA ASP A 962 -131.84 -53.45 45.69
C ASP A 962 -130.78 -53.75 44.60
N ALA A 963 -131.21 -54.03 43.36
CA ALA A 963 -130.32 -54.16 42.21
C ALA A 963 -129.66 -52.81 41.84
N LEU A 964 -130.39 -51.69 41.92
CA LEU A 964 -129.85 -50.36 41.66
C LEU A 964 -128.84 -49.91 42.73
N VAL A 965 -129.09 -50.23 44.00
CA VAL A 965 -128.11 -50.03 45.09
C VAL A 965 -126.82 -50.77 44.79
N THR A 966 -126.92 -52.04 44.39
CA THR A 966 -125.74 -52.85 44.07
C THR A 966 -124.95 -52.26 42.89
N LYS A 967 -125.63 -51.85 41.82
CA LYS A 967 -124.99 -51.25 40.64
C LYS A 967 -124.31 -49.91 40.95
N THR A 968 -125.00 -49.02 41.64
CA THR A 968 -124.48 -47.68 41.98
C THR A 968 -123.37 -47.72 43.02
N ALA A 969 -123.40 -48.68 43.97
CA ALA A 969 -122.30 -48.93 44.89
C ALA A 969 -121.04 -49.45 44.16
N ASP A 970 -121.20 -50.34 43.16
CA ASP A 970 -120.09 -50.79 42.32
C ASP A 970 -119.52 -49.67 41.43
N GLU A 971 -120.36 -48.77 40.93
CA GLU A 971 -119.94 -47.59 40.15
C GLU A 971 -119.21 -46.55 41.02
N ALA A 972 -119.70 -46.28 42.23
CA ALA A 972 -119.04 -45.40 43.20
C ALA A 972 -117.68 -45.97 43.67
N LYS A 973 -117.62 -47.29 43.91
CA LYS A 973 -116.37 -47.98 44.25
C LYS A 973 -115.34 -47.90 43.12
N LYS A 974 -115.75 -48.14 41.88
CA LYS A 974 -114.87 -47.99 40.69
C LYS A 974 -114.39 -46.55 40.51
N ALA A 975 -115.23 -45.56 40.77
CA ALA A 975 -114.86 -44.15 40.67
C ALA A 975 -113.91 -43.72 41.82
N ALA A 976 -114.11 -44.22 43.04
CA ALA A 976 -113.19 -44.02 44.16
C ALA A 976 -111.82 -44.69 43.94
N GLU A 977 -111.80 -45.89 43.35
CA GLU A 977 -110.57 -46.57 42.93
C GLU A 977 -109.85 -45.77 41.82
N ALA A 978 -110.58 -45.24 40.83
CA ALA A 978 -110.01 -44.38 39.79
C ALA A 978 -109.44 -43.06 40.34
N LYS A 979 -110.11 -42.45 41.33
CA LYS A 979 -109.60 -41.27 42.06
C LYS A 979 -108.32 -41.58 42.84
N ALA A 980 -108.28 -42.69 43.57
CA ALA A 980 -107.08 -43.12 44.29
C ALA A 980 -105.89 -43.36 43.34
N VAL A 981 -106.16 -43.91 42.14
CA VAL A 981 -105.15 -44.07 41.08
C VAL A 981 -104.68 -42.71 40.54
N ALA A 982 -105.58 -41.74 40.34
CA ALA A 982 -105.23 -40.39 39.88
C ALA A 982 -104.43 -39.59 40.93
N ASP A 983 -104.82 -39.66 42.21
CA ASP A 983 -104.11 -39.02 43.34
C ASP A 983 -102.69 -39.57 43.48
N LYS A 984 -102.54 -40.90 43.37
CA LYS A 984 -101.23 -41.54 43.35
C LYS A 984 -100.40 -41.11 42.14
N LYS A 985 -100.99 -41.04 40.95
CA LYS A 985 -100.31 -40.61 39.72
C LYS A 985 -99.83 -39.16 39.78
N VAL A 986 -100.59 -38.24 40.38
CA VAL A 986 -100.13 -36.86 40.62
C VAL A 986 -98.96 -36.81 41.59
N THR A 987 -99.02 -37.59 42.67
CA THR A 987 -97.93 -37.66 43.66
C THR A 987 -96.65 -38.23 43.06
N ASP A 988 -96.77 -39.33 42.30
CA ASP A 988 -95.64 -39.99 41.64
C ASP A 988 -95.02 -39.11 40.54
N THR A 989 -95.85 -38.41 39.73
CA THR A 989 -95.35 -37.51 38.67
C THR A 989 -94.78 -36.21 39.22
N ALA A 990 -95.31 -35.65 40.31
CA ALA A 990 -94.74 -34.48 40.99
C ALA A 990 -93.40 -34.80 41.66
N ALA A 991 -93.27 -35.98 42.30
CA ALA A 991 -92.00 -36.46 42.83
C ALA A 991 -90.97 -36.65 41.71
N THR A 992 -91.37 -37.26 40.59
CA THR A 992 -90.52 -37.46 39.40
C THR A 992 -90.06 -36.13 38.79
N ALA A 993 -90.95 -35.14 38.67
CA ALA A 993 -90.62 -33.80 38.16
C ALA A 993 -89.66 -33.05 39.09
N LYS A 994 -89.81 -33.17 40.42
CA LYS A 994 -88.86 -32.59 41.38
C LYS A 994 -87.48 -33.23 41.27
N THR A 995 -87.40 -34.56 41.18
CA THR A 995 -86.13 -35.26 40.97
C THR A 995 -85.46 -34.86 39.65
N ALA A 996 -86.23 -34.67 38.57
CA ALA A 996 -85.71 -34.18 37.30
C ALA A 996 -85.21 -32.73 37.38
N ALA A 997 -85.88 -31.86 38.14
CA ALA A 997 -85.45 -30.48 38.37
C ALA A 997 -84.16 -30.40 39.20
N ASP A 998 -84.01 -31.22 40.24
CA ASP A 998 -82.79 -31.30 41.04
C ASP A 998 -81.62 -31.85 40.19
N ALA A 999 -81.87 -32.87 39.35
CA ALA A 999 -80.87 -33.39 38.41
C ALA A 999 -80.44 -32.35 37.37
N LYS A 1000 -81.38 -31.51 36.89
CA LYS A 1000 -81.10 -30.38 36.00
C LYS A 1000 -80.18 -29.36 36.68
N ALA A 1001 -80.45 -28.97 37.93
CA ALA A 1001 -79.61 -28.01 38.66
C ALA A 1001 -78.16 -28.52 38.85
N VAL A 1002 -78.00 -29.84 39.09
CA VAL A 1002 -76.69 -30.49 39.16
C VAL A 1002 -75.98 -30.50 37.80
N ALA A 1003 -76.70 -30.82 36.72
CA ALA A 1003 -76.15 -30.81 35.36
C ALA A 1003 -75.78 -29.40 34.87
N ASP A 1004 -76.58 -28.38 35.21
CA ASP A 1004 -76.29 -26.96 34.92
C ASP A 1004 -74.99 -26.51 35.59
N LYS A 1005 -74.81 -26.84 36.88
CA LYS A 1005 -73.59 -26.51 37.62
C LYS A 1005 -72.37 -27.25 37.06
N ALA A 1006 -72.50 -28.56 36.78
CA ALA A 1006 -71.42 -29.34 36.19
C ALA A 1006 -70.99 -28.82 34.81
N ALA A 1007 -71.94 -28.40 33.97
CA ALA A 1007 -71.64 -27.78 32.67
C ALA A 1007 -70.92 -26.43 32.83
N ALA A 1008 -71.31 -25.60 33.80
CA ALA A 1008 -70.65 -24.31 34.07
C ALA A 1008 -69.22 -24.49 34.60
N ASP A 1009 -69.01 -25.41 35.55
CA ASP A 1009 -67.70 -25.67 36.16
C ASP A 1009 -66.70 -26.26 35.13
N THR A 1010 -67.17 -27.18 34.28
CA THR A 1010 -66.32 -27.79 33.23
C THR A 1010 -66.03 -26.84 32.07
N ASP A 1011 -66.98 -25.96 31.69
CA ASP A 1011 -66.74 -24.89 30.70
C ASP A 1011 -65.69 -23.88 31.20
N ALA A 1012 -65.74 -23.50 32.47
CA ALA A 1012 -64.73 -22.64 33.09
C ALA A 1012 -63.33 -23.28 33.11
N LEU A 1013 -63.25 -24.58 33.44
CA LEU A 1013 -62.00 -25.35 33.41
C LEU A 1013 -61.44 -25.50 31.98
N ALA A 1014 -62.29 -25.74 30.99
CA ALA A 1014 -61.91 -25.81 29.58
C ALA A 1014 -61.34 -24.48 29.08
N LYS A 1015 -61.98 -23.34 29.41
CA LYS A 1015 -61.46 -22.00 29.06
C LYS A 1015 -60.08 -21.73 29.67
N LYS A 1016 -59.90 -22.04 30.95
CA LYS A 1016 -58.60 -21.90 31.62
C LYS A 1016 -57.51 -22.80 31.00
N ALA A 1017 -57.86 -24.03 30.62
CA ALA A 1017 -56.91 -24.93 29.96
C ALA A 1017 -56.49 -24.42 28.56
N VAL A 1018 -57.39 -23.73 27.84
CA VAL A 1018 -57.08 -23.07 26.56
C VAL A 1018 -56.13 -21.87 26.74
N GLU A 1019 -56.29 -21.09 27.81
CA GLU A 1019 -55.35 -20.00 28.15
C GLU A 1019 -53.95 -20.54 28.49
N GLU A 1020 -53.86 -21.58 29.32
CA GLU A 1020 -52.60 -22.25 29.65
C GLU A 1020 -51.92 -22.86 28.40
N LYS A 1021 -52.70 -23.47 27.51
CA LYS A 1021 -52.22 -23.95 26.20
C LYS A 1021 -51.65 -22.81 25.36
N THR A 1022 -52.35 -21.68 25.27
CA THR A 1022 -51.91 -20.52 24.49
C THR A 1022 -50.59 -19.95 25.02
N ALA A 1023 -50.43 -19.89 26.35
CA ALA A 1023 -49.19 -19.45 26.97
C ALA A 1023 -48.03 -20.43 26.72
N ALA A 1024 -48.29 -21.75 26.81
CA ALA A 1024 -47.28 -22.78 26.53
C ALA A 1024 -46.88 -22.82 25.05
N ASP A 1025 -47.83 -22.64 24.13
CA ASP A 1025 -47.58 -22.53 22.68
C ASP A 1025 -46.64 -21.37 22.37
N LYS A 1026 -46.90 -20.19 22.96
CA LYS A 1026 -46.04 -19.01 22.81
C LYS A 1026 -44.63 -19.25 23.35
N LEU A 1027 -44.51 -19.80 24.57
CA LEU A 1027 -43.21 -20.08 25.18
C LEU A 1027 -42.40 -21.11 24.36
N ALA A 1028 -43.06 -22.15 23.83
CA ALA A 1028 -42.41 -23.14 22.96
C ALA A 1028 -41.90 -22.51 21.66
N ALA A 1029 -42.66 -21.61 21.03
CA ALA A 1029 -42.22 -20.90 19.82
C ALA A 1029 -41.04 -19.96 20.09
N GLU A 1030 -41.09 -19.17 21.17
CA GLU A 1030 -40.01 -18.26 21.54
C GLU A 1030 -38.71 -19.00 21.91
N THR A 1031 -38.81 -20.10 22.66
CA THR A 1031 -37.63 -20.89 23.06
C THR A 1031 -37.04 -21.70 21.90
N ASP A 1032 -37.87 -22.23 20.98
CA ASP A 1032 -37.41 -22.86 19.73
C ASP A 1032 -36.66 -21.86 18.83
N GLN A 1033 -37.20 -20.65 18.66
CA GLN A 1033 -36.51 -19.60 17.90
C GLN A 1033 -35.16 -19.22 18.53
N LYS A 1034 -35.10 -19.06 19.86
CA LYS A 1034 -33.84 -18.82 20.59
C LYS A 1034 -32.86 -19.98 20.43
N SER A 1035 -33.33 -21.23 20.49
CA SER A 1035 -32.49 -22.41 20.29
C SER A 1035 -31.89 -22.46 18.88
N LYS A 1036 -32.70 -22.19 17.85
CA LYS A 1036 -32.22 -22.10 16.46
C LYS A 1036 -31.20 -20.98 16.25
N ALA A 1037 -31.44 -19.80 16.83
CA ALA A 1037 -30.49 -18.68 16.78
C ALA A 1037 -29.17 -19.02 17.48
N ALA A 1038 -29.22 -19.62 18.67
CA ALA A 1038 -28.03 -20.04 19.41
C ALA A 1038 -27.24 -21.14 18.67
N ALA A 1039 -27.93 -22.08 18.01
CA ALA A 1039 -27.30 -23.10 17.17
C ALA A 1039 -26.57 -22.49 15.95
N ALA A 1040 -27.17 -21.48 15.30
CA ALA A 1040 -26.52 -20.75 14.21
C ALA A 1040 -25.28 -19.97 14.70
N ALA A 1041 -25.39 -19.31 15.87
CA ALA A 1041 -24.26 -18.61 16.49
C ALA A 1041 -23.12 -19.57 16.85
N LYS A 1042 -23.44 -20.76 17.38
CA LYS A 1042 -22.47 -21.83 17.63
C LYS A 1042 -21.76 -22.26 16.34
N ALA A 1043 -22.50 -22.54 15.26
CA ALA A 1043 -21.91 -22.93 13.98
C ALA A 1043 -20.96 -21.84 13.42
N ALA A 1044 -21.34 -20.57 13.55
CA ALA A 1044 -20.49 -19.45 13.15
C ALA A 1044 -19.21 -19.35 14.02
N ALA A 1045 -19.33 -19.52 15.34
CA ALA A 1045 -18.20 -19.52 16.26
C ALA A 1045 -17.26 -20.71 16.03
N ASP A 1046 -17.79 -21.91 15.79
CA ASP A 1046 -17.03 -23.12 15.43
C ASP A 1046 -16.19 -22.90 14.16
N LYS A 1047 -16.82 -22.34 13.12
CA LYS A 1047 -16.13 -21.99 11.87
C LYS A 1047 -15.03 -20.97 12.11
N LYS A 1048 -15.34 -19.86 12.81
CA LYS A 1048 -14.35 -18.81 13.12
C LYS A 1048 -13.17 -19.35 13.92
N ALA A 1049 -13.41 -20.17 14.93
CA ALA A 1049 -12.36 -20.81 15.73
C ALA A 1049 -11.49 -21.73 14.86
N THR A 1050 -12.09 -22.50 13.96
CA THR A 1050 -11.35 -23.36 13.02
C THR A 1050 -10.50 -22.56 12.04
N ASP A 1051 -11.07 -21.53 11.42
CA ASP A 1051 -10.39 -20.70 10.42
C ASP A 1051 -9.20 -19.95 11.04
N THR A 1052 -9.41 -19.34 12.21
CA THR A 1052 -8.35 -18.61 12.95
C THR A 1052 -7.29 -19.55 13.52
N ALA A 1053 -7.66 -20.74 14.00
CA ALA A 1053 -6.70 -21.77 14.41
C ALA A 1053 -5.85 -22.25 13.22
N ASN A 1054 -6.45 -22.44 12.05
CA ASN A 1054 -5.71 -22.81 10.84
C ASN A 1054 -4.78 -21.70 10.36
N ALA A 1055 -5.24 -20.45 10.39
CA ALA A 1055 -4.43 -19.29 10.00
C ALA A 1055 -3.25 -19.06 10.96
N SER A 1056 -3.42 -19.34 12.25
CA SER A 1056 -2.39 -19.15 13.28
C SER A 1056 -1.39 -20.30 13.41
N LYS A 1057 -1.56 -21.39 12.64
CA LYS A 1057 -0.58 -22.50 12.61
C LYS A 1057 0.82 -21.96 12.29
N PRO A 1058 1.84 -22.27 13.11
CA PRO A 1058 3.19 -21.81 12.86
C PRO A 1058 3.69 -22.32 11.51
N ASN A 1059 4.15 -21.40 10.66
CA ASN A 1059 4.76 -21.69 9.37
C ASN A 1059 6.13 -21.02 9.28
N ASN A 1060 7.07 -21.64 8.57
CA ASN A 1060 8.38 -21.02 8.32
C ASN A 1060 8.27 -19.96 7.23
N VAL A 1061 8.58 -18.72 7.58
CA VAL A 1061 8.66 -17.58 6.65
C VAL A 1061 10.13 -17.14 6.49
N ASN A 1062 10.53 -16.79 5.28
CA ASN A 1062 11.82 -16.19 4.99
C ASN A 1062 11.83 -14.71 5.40
N THR A 1063 12.83 -14.29 6.16
CA THR A 1063 13.00 -12.89 6.57
C THR A 1063 14.27 -12.29 5.98
N PHE A 1064 14.23 -10.98 5.68
CA PHE A 1064 15.29 -10.24 4.97
C PHE A 1064 15.67 -8.91 5.64
N PHE A 1065 15.95 -8.95 6.95
CA PHE A 1065 16.26 -7.72 7.68
C PHE A 1065 17.64 -7.17 7.25
N PRO A 1066 17.74 -5.90 6.82
CA PRO A 1066 19.01 -5.26 6.52
C PRO A 1066 19.80 -4.93 7.79
N ALA A 1067 21.09 -4.65 7.67
CA ALA A 1067 21.81 -3.83 8.64
C ALA A 1067 21.67 -2.34 8.31
N ALA A 1068 22.14 -1.46 9.19
CA ALA A 1068 22.41 -0.08 8.83
C ALA A 1068 23.33 -0.01 7.60
N ALA A 1069 23.04 0.92 6.68
CA ALA A 1069 23.84 1.10 5.48
C ALA A 1069 25.27 1.54 5.85
N LEU A 1070 26.27 0.93 5.21
CA LEU A 1070 27.68 1.30 5.43
C LEU A 1070 28.11 2.30 4.37
N THR A 1071 28.76 3.37 4.78
CA THR A 1071 29.38 4.37 3.91
C THR A 1071 30.87 4.10 3.82
N ILE A 1072 31.35 3.74 2.63
CA ILE A 1072 32.75 3.46 2.33
C ILE A 1072 33.33 4.59 1.48
N THR A 1073 34.25 5.35 2.04
CA THR A 1073 35.02 6.36 1.31
C THR A 1073 36.35 5.74 0.86
N VAL A 1074 36.46 5.48 -0.44
CA VAL A 1074 37.64 4.93 -1.10
C VAL A 1074 38.59 6.05 -1.49
N LYS A 1075 39.83 5.96 -1.00
CA LYS A 1075 40.93 6.88 -1.29
C LYS A 1075 41.95 6.23 -2.25
N PRO A 1076 42.67 7.00 -3.07
CA PRO A 1076 43.76 6.46 -3.89
C PRO A 1076 44.82 5.72 -3.06
N ALA A 1077 45.39 4.64 -3.60
CA ALA A 1077 46.49 3.91 -2.95
C ALA A 1077 47.82 4.70 -3.03
N PRO A 1078 48.64 4.75 -1.97
CA PRO A 1078 50.01 5.27 -2.06
C PRO A 1078 50.98 4.32 -2.82
N GLY A 1079 50.58 3.08 -3.06
CA GLY A 1079 51.44 2.05 -3.66
C GLY A 1079 50.79 0.67 -3.65
N THR A 1080 51.53 -0.35 -4.09
CA THR A 1080 51.14 -1.76 -4.04
C THR A 1080 52.18 -2.57 -3.29
N LEU A 1081 51.74 -3.54 -2.48
CA LEU A 1081 52.59 -4.40 -1.67
C LEU A 1081 52.60 -5.82 -2.26
N ALA A 1082 53.78 -6.37 -2.54
CA ALA A 1082 53.97 -7.77 -2.90
C ALA A 1082 54.67 -8.52 -1.76
N LEU A 1083 54.22 -9.74 -1.47
CA LEU A 1083 54.79 -10.59 -0.42
C LEU A 1083 55.34 -11.89 -1.01
N ALA A 1084 56.48 -12.32 -0.49
CA ALA A 1084 57.09 -13.62 -0.74
C ALA A 1084 57.38 -14.28 0.62
N PRO A 1085 56.40 -14.97 1.22
CA PRO A 1085 56.61 -15.71 2.46
C PRO A 1085 57.53 -16.91 2.22
N ALA A 1086 58.51 -17.13 3.09
CA ALA A 1086 59.33 -18.34 3.05
C ALA A 1086 58.48 -19.60 3.24
N ASN A 1087 58.94 -20.74 2.72
CA ASN A 1087 58.26 -22.04 2.87
C ASN A 1087 56.76 -22.04 2.48
N ASN A 1088 56.36 -21.17 1.54
CA ASN A 1088 54.95 -20.95 1.15
C ASN A 1088 54.02 -20.69 2.35
N GLY A 1089 54.53 -20.05 3.40
CA GLY A 1089 53.75 -19.69 4.58
C GLY A 1089 53.69 -20.75 5.69
N ALA A 1090 54.35 -21.90 5.53
CA ALA A 1090 54.41 -22.91 6.58
C ALA A 1090 55.38 -22.50 7.71
N VAL A 1091 54.94 -22.61 8.96
CA VAL A 1091 55.74 -22.29 10.16
C VAL A 1091 55.43 -23.27 11.29
N LYS A 1092 56.44 -23.72 12.04
CA LYS A 1092 56.25 -24.57 13.23
C LYS A 1092 56.09 -23.73 14.47
N ARG A 1093 55.33 -24.19 15.46
CA ARG A 1093 55.32 -23.57 16.80
C ARG A 1093 56.75 -23.47 17.35
N GLY A 1094 57.05 -22.36 18.00
CA GLY A 1094 58.38 -22.02 18.51
C GLY A 1094 59.38 -21.51 17.46
N THR A 1095 58.97 -21.35 16.19
CA THR A 1095 59.87 -20.91 15.10
C THR A 1095 59.38 -19.63 14.40
N ASN A 1096 60.21 -19.11 13.49
CA ASN A 1096 59.96 -17.88 12.75
C ASN A 1096 59.68 -18.16 11.26
N LEU A 1097 58.84 -17.33 10.67
CA LEU A 1097 58.56 -17.23 9.24
C LEU A 1097 59.03 -15.87 8.75
N GLU A 1098 59.98 -15.86 7.83
CA GLU A 1098 60.38 -14.64 7.13
C GLU A 1098 59.44 -14.35 5.96
N VAL A 1099 58.95 -13.11 5.89
CA VAL A 1099 58.13 -12.63 4.78
C VAL A 1099 58.82 -11.46 4.12
N LYS A 1100 59.41 -11.69 2.94
CA LYS A 1100 59.97 -10.61 2.13
C LYS A 1100 58.83 -9.80 1.54
N ALA A 1101 58.85 -8.49 1.75
CA ALA A 1101 57.86 -7.55 1.27
C ALA A 1101 58.49 -6.53 0.33
N THR A 1102 57.87 -6.32 -0.83
CA THR A 1102 58.30 -5.35 -1.85
C THR A 1102 57.20 -4.30 -2.05
N ILE A 1103 57.53 -3.03 -1.81
CA ILE A 1103 56.64 -1.89 -2.04
C ILE A 1103 56.92 -1.25 -3.40
N THR A 1104 55.88 -1.10 -4.21
CA THR A 1104 55.89 -0.24 -5.40
C THR A 1104 55.11 1.02 -5.09
N ARG A 1105 55.77 2.17 -5.04
CA ARG A 1105 55.12 3.46 -4.70
C ARG A 1105 54.48 4.07 -5.94
N THR A 1106 53.27 4.63 -5.79
CA THR A 1106 52.48 5.23 -6.88
C THR A 1106 51.81 6.52 -6.40
N ASN A 1107 51.05 7.20 -7.27
CA ASN A 1107 50.29 8.41 -6.92
C ASN A 1107 51.11 9.53 -6.23
N GLY A 1108 52.42 9.59 -6.53
CA GLY A 1108 53.35 10.58 -6.01
C GLY A 1108 53.86 10.34 -4.58
N PHE A 1109 53.62 9.16 -4.00
CA PHE A 1109 54.16 8.81 -2.68
C PHE A 1109 55.65 8.45 -2.74
N ALA A 1110 56.45 9.00 -1.82
CA ALA A 1110 57.90 8.74 -1.72
C ALA A 1110 58.38 8.53 -0.26
N GLY A 1111 57.45 8.37 0.69
CA GLY A 1111 57.78 8.29 2.12
C GLY A 1111 58.21 6.90 2.61
N PRO A 1112 58.60 6.79 3.90
CA PRO A 1112 58.84 5.51 4.56
C PRO A 1112 57.52 4.73 4.75
N VAL A 1113 57.64 3.40 4.83
CA VAL A 1113 56.49 2.48 4.99
C VAL A 1113 56.76 1.55 6.15
N THR A 1114 55.82 1.43 7.09
CA THR A 1114 55.93 0.50 8.22
C THR A 1114 55.08 -0.74 7.97
N LEU A 1115 55.74 -1.90 7.89
CA LEU A 1115 55.11 -3.22 7.81
C LEU A 1115 54.71 -3.69 9.20
N SER A 1116 53.52 -4.25 9.32
CA SER A 1116 53.02 -4.91 10.54
C SER A 1116 52.15 -6.11 10.20
N LEU A 1117 51.94 -6.98 11.20
CA LEU A 1117 51.06 -8.15 11.11
C LEU A 1117 49.84 -7.94 12.01
N PRO A 1118 48.75 -7.30 11.51
CA PRO A 1118 47.51 -7.26 12.27
C PRO A 1118 46.93 -8.67 12.41
N LEU A 1119 46.62 -9.07 13.65
CA LEU A 1119 46.01 -10.36 13.94
C LEU A 1119 44.47 -10.24 13.91
N PRO A 1120 43.77 -11.11 13.15
CA PRO A 1120 42.32 -11.18 13.23
C PRO A 1120 41.87 -11.77 14.58
N PRO A 1121 40.66 -11.44 15.07
CA PRO A 1121 40.10 -12.03 16.28
C PRO A 1121 40.13 -13.57 16.25
N GLY A 1122 40.59 -14.19 17.35
CA GLY A 1122 40.68 -15.66 17.48
C GLY A 1122 42.01 -16.27 17.04
N VAL A 1123 42.91 -15.52 16.40
CA VAL A 1123 44.29 -15.94 16.14
C VAL A 1123 45.16 -15.50 17.31
N ALA A 1124 45.73 -16.48 18.01
CA ALA A 1124 46.60 -16.26 19.17
C ALA A 1124 48.01 -16.80 18.89
N GLY A 1125 48.99 -16.35 19.69
CA GLY A 1125 50.37 -16.85 19.69
C GLY A 1125 51.20 -16.50 18.44
N LEU A 1126 50.72 -15.67 17.51
CA LEU A 1126 51.55 -15.06 16.47
C LEU A 1126 51.98 -13.66 16.88
N SER A 1127 53.18 -13.25 16.48
CA SER A 1127 53.64 -11.87 16.65
C SER A 1127 54.65 -11.49 15.56
N ALA A 1128 54.77 -10.21 15.25
CA ALA A 1128 55.81 -9.68 14.39
C ALA A 1128 56.17 -8.27 14.86
N ALA A 1129 57.46 -7.99 15.04
CA ALA A 1129 57.91 -6.63 15.31
C ALA A 1129 57.70 -5.77 14.05
N PRO A 1130 57.17 -4.54 14.17
CA PRO A 1130 57.00 -3.66 13.01
C PRO A 1130 58.35 -3.39 12.31
N VAL A 1131 58.35 -3.42 10.98
CA VAL A 1131 59.55 -3.18 10.16
C VAL A 1131 59.34 -1.98 9.26
N THR A 1132 60.18 -0.96 9.37
CA THR A 1132 60.12 0.21 8.49
C THR A 1132 61.00 0.02 7.27
N ILE A 1133 60.40 0.06 6.08
CA ILE A 1133 61.08 0.25 4.80
C ILE A 1133 61.37 1.75 4.65
N PRO A 1134 62.64 2.20 4.64
CA PRO A 1134 62.97 3.61 4.43
C PRO A 1134 62.48 4.14 3.08
N ALA A 1135 62.34 5.46 2.98
CA ALA A 1135 61.90 6.16 1.76
C ALA A 1135 62.72 5.79 0.51
N ASP A 1136 64.02 5.54 0.67
CA ASP A 1136 64.95 5.22 -0.41
C ASP A 1136 65.11 3.70 -0.69
N LYS A 1137 64.29 2.86 -0.04
CA LYS A 1137 64.26 1.41 -0.22
C LYS A 1137 62.87 0.95 -0.66
N ASN A 1138 62.84 -0.19 -1.36
CA ASN A 1138 61.60 -0.80 -1.84
C ASN A 1138 61.35 -2.18 -1.20
N GLU A 1139 62.24 -2.68 -0.36
CA GLU A 1139 62.15 -4.02 0.21
C GLU A 1139 62.38 -4.00 1.72
N GLY A 1140 61.66 -4.86 2.45
CA GLY A 1140 61.85 -5.15 3.86
C GLY A 1140 61.49 -6.61 4.16
N VAL A 1141 62.01 -7.16 5.25
CA VAL A 1141 61.68 -8.53 5.69
C VAL A 1141 60.95 -8.45 7.02
N LEU A 1142 59.69 -8.89 7.04
CA LEU A 1142 58.91 -9.00 8.27
C LEU A 1142 59.09 -10.41 8.84
N VAL A 1143 59.54 -10.52 10.09
CA VAL A 1143 59.73 -11.80 10.77
C VAL A 1143 58.51 -12.07 11.64
N ILE A 1144 57.77 -13.13 11.31
CA ILE A 1144 56.60 -13.57 12.06
C ILE A 1144 57.02 -14.71 12.98
N THR A 1145 56.87 -14.54 14.29
CA THR A 1145 57.15 -15.56 15.29
C THR A 1145 55.87 -16.30 15.67
N ALA A 1146 55.90 -17.63 15.56
CA ALA A 1146 54.85 -18.50 16.09
C ALA A 1146 55.27 -18.99 17.48
N GLY A 1147 54.63 -18.50 18.53
CA GLY A 1147 54.80 -18.95 19.91
C GLY A 1147 54.31 -20.38 20.13
N GLY A 1148 54.58 -20.93 21.32
CA GLY A 1148 54.15 -22.29 21.69
C GLY A 1148 52.62 -22.45 21.76
N ASP A 1149 51.90 -21.34 21.92
CA ASP A 1149 50.45 -21.24 21.95
C ASP A 1149 49.84 -20.85 20.59
N ALA A 1150 50.65 -20.69 19.53
CA ALA A 1150 50.19 -20.24 18.22
C ALA A 1150 49.08 -21.14 17.66
N THR A 1151 47.96 -20.58 17.22
CA THR A 1151 46.83 -21.36 16.68
C THR A 1151 47.30 -22.30 15.54
N ILE A 1152 47.09 -23.62 15.67
CA ILE A 1152 47.51 -24.63 14.68
C ILE A 1152 46.55 -24.63 13.48
N GLY A 1153 47.12 -24.87 12.30
CA GLY A 1153 46.41 -25.03 11.03
C GLY A 1153 46.60 -23.84 10.11
N GLN A 1154 45.88 -23.89 8.99
CA GLN A 1154 45.86 -22.79 8.03
C GLN A 1154 45.06 -21.63 8.60
N LEU A 1155 45.73 -20.49 8.83
CA LEU A 1155 45.12 -19.32 9.44
C LEU A 1155 44.37 -18.50 8.40
N PRO A 1156 43.04 -18.35 8.52
CA PRO A 1156 42.29 -17.52 7.60
C PRO A 1156 42.55 -16.04 7.88
N ASN A 1157 42.31 -15.23 6.85
CA ASN A 1157 42.27 -13.77 6.94
C ASN A 1157 43.56 -13.03 7.35
N MET A 1158 44.71 -13.68 7.32
CA MET A 1158 46.01 -13.04 7.59
C MET A 1158 46.41 -12.06 6.48
N VAL A 1159 46.90 -10.88 6.88
CA VAL A 1159 47.45 -9.86 5.97
C VAL A 1159 48.73 -9.27 6.57
N VAL A 1160 49.67 -8.88 5.71
CA VAL A 1160 50.71 -7.91 6.10
C VAL A 1160 50.21 -6.52 5.71
N ARG A 1161 50.21 -5.61 6.69
CA ARG A 1161 49.80 -4.22 6.51
C ARG A 1161 51.03 -3.34 6.33
N ALA A 1162 51.07 -2.61 5.23
CA ALA A 1162 51.98 -1.48 5.04
C ALA A 1162 51.25 -0.20 5.41
N SER A 1163 51.66 0.47 6.49
CA SER A 1163 51.13 1.76 6.94
C SER A 1163 52.09 2.91 6.60
N MET A 1164 51.55 4.06 6.22
CA MET A 1164 52.32 5.27 5.87
C MET A 1164 51.47 6.54 6.00
N GLU A 1165 52.10 7.70 5.88
CA GLU A 1165 51.41 8.99 5.77
C GLU A 1165 51.28 9.41 4.30
N PHE A 1166 50.04 9.47 3.80
CA PHE A 1166 49.70 9.88 2.43
C PHE A 1166 48.31 10.52 2.40
N ASN A 1167 48.26 11.86 2.42
CA ASN A 1167 47.03 12.65 2.61
C ASN A 1167 46.28 12.26 3.90
N GLY A 1168 47.06 12.08 4.97
CA GLY A 1168 46.66 11.49 6.25
C GLY A 1168 47.09 10.02 6.39
N PRO A 1169 46.70 9.34 7.47
CA PRO A 1169 47.03 7.93 7.68
C PRO A 1169 46.51 7.08 6.52
N ALA A 1170 47.41 6.32 5.89
CA ALA A 1170 47.13 5.45 4.77
C ALA A 1170 47.70 4.04 5.02
N ALA A 1171 47.00 3.04 4.51
CA ALA A 1171 47.46 1.65 4.61
C ALA A 1171 47.14 0.87 3.34
N ILE A 1172 47.96 -0.13 3.01
CA ILE A 1172 47.66 -1.16 1.99
C ILE A 1172 47.91 -2.52 2.61
N ASP A 1173 47.05 -3.47 2.29
CA ASP A 1173 47.08 -4.81 2.88
C ASP A 1173 47.31 -5.84 1.79
N GLN A 1174 48.27 -6.73 2.02
CA GLN A 1174 48.50 -7.86 1.13
C GLN A 1174 48.22 -9.17 1.89
N PRO A 1175 47.32 -10.04 1.38
CA PRO A 1175 47.09 -11.35 1.97
C PRO A 1175 48.37 -12.17 2.07
N VAL A 1176 48.55 -12.86 3.18
CA VAL A 1176 49.66 -13.79 3.41
C VAL A 1176 49.09 -15.13 3.88
N ALA A 1177 49.46 -16.21 3.20
CA ALA A 1177 49.12 -17.55 3.68
C ALA A 1177 50.04 -17.89 4.86
N ILE A 1178 49.47 -18.28 6.00
CA ILE A 1178 50.22 -18.77 7.15
C ILE A 1178 49.60 -20.09 7.58
N ASN A 1179 50.39 -21.16 7.59
CA ASN A 1179 49.99 -22.48 8.06
C ASN A 1179 50.89 -22.86 9.24
N VAL A 1180 50.33 -22.84 10.45
CA VAL A 1180 51.06 -23.19 11.66
C VAL A 1180 50.97 -24.70 11.88
N THR A 1181 52.09 -25.40 11.92
CA THR A 1181 52.14 -26.82 12.29
C THR A 1181 52.64 -26.98 13.72
N GLU A 1182 52.43 -28.17 14.29
CA GLU A 1182 53.08 -28.54 15.55
C GLU A 1182 54.59 -28.33 15.54
#